data_AF-A0A3B8NF41-F1
#
_entry.id   AF-A0A3B8NF41-F1
#
_cell.length_a   1.000
_cell.length_b   1.000
_cell.length_c   1.000
_cell.angle_alpha   90.00
_cell.angle_beta   90.00
_cell.angle_gamma   90.00
#
_symmetry.space_group_name_H-M   'P 1'
#
loop_
_entity.id
_entity.type
_entity.pdbx_description
1 polymer ?
#
loop_
_entity_poly.entity_id
_entity_poly.type
_entity_poly.pdbx_seq_one_letter_code
_entity_poly.pdbx_strand_id
1 'polypeptide(L)'
;MLFRYFFLNFYLIILTQYTFALPEWIWVEDKKKATIGYDFEKRLENIKSAELRIVSDYANVSVTLNGNWVGIAEGFGPVLKANVLDHLVDGRNEIILNIKSTGKAPALALKIDLIDRSDKKQTIATSREWKPKDVNSKIISLGDLGVEKWWALPDILIDEVDDYTQWKRASNSNEATDPSNFQIVPGYKVELLRSALPDEGSWVNIAFDPKGLITVAREDKGLIRYSLSDDFKKIVKVEKINDDLKECRGLLYAHDSLYVHANNSKSLYRLTDKDGDGAFETRTLLHMSEGGFGHGRNDLALGPEGKIYAINGDSVHLPEGIMNRMSPLRNKYLPSPKNEGHVIRMDPDGSNKEIFCAGLRNPYGIDFNEDGEAFTYDADAEFDMGTPWYRPTQIKHLTSGADFGWRAVTGKWPPYYPDHPDNAQHSVHIGKGSPTGIRFGTKSNFPQEYKRALYALDWAYGRIIAVHLVTRGSTYMGASEVFLRGKPLNVTDLDFGPDGAMYFVTGGRKTKSGLYRVSYIGKKINERAMTFQEKIRSESSREHREERKRIEKSHKSKTAISSERVTDPRIRYASRISAEHNADAFIFSPSKINDIVSLEDAIPDLDHLTAKLNIASEEEITALIGTDHTEKESGLLSKLTDWEKMVPSKQFEYIDIIRRLISRHKISDQEKEKIIESLGKRFPYQSTKINMAVAPLLIELDPSETVPKVIEFLKGDCSQREGIHYLFHLRNSTSGWSLESRKIFFRLLAKYETLLGGRGLPQALKAIRKESTATLTEREKAQLRTVLASRPALPAFPDRSDRSVINSWTVTKFKEQLNFNLEKRDLINGEKVFRLALCSRCHQHGKVGYPIGPDLTNVANRFGREDLLREILLPSNSIAENYQAVELKLREGKIVRGQIIPNLDYRVPYIQIAENSLYPNKVTKIDKVNITERSHSAVSLMPSGLLNLFTMDEILDLLAWLENPPQ
;
A
#
# COMPACT_ATOMS: atom_id res chain seq x y z
N MET A 1 53.93 -12.29 -42.83
CA MET A 1 52.63 -12.20 -43.54
C MET A 1 51.77 -13.44 -43.28
N LEU A 2 51.64 -13.83 -41.99
CA LEU A 2 50.89 -15.01 -41.53
C LEU A 2 50.33 -14.81 -40.11
N PHE A 3 50.15 -13.55 -39.69
CA PHE A 3 49.70 -13.16 -38.34
C PHE A 3 48.49 -12.19 -38.36
N ARG A 4 47.89 -11.97 -39.54
CA ARG A 4 46.73 -11.06 -39.72
C ARG A 4 45.41 -11.77 -40.04
N TYR A 5 45.40 -13.11 -40.13
CA TYR A 5 44.20 -13.90 -40.44
C TYR A 5 43.55 -14.59 -39.23
N PHE A 6 44.20 -14.60 -38.06
CA PHE A 6 43.62 -15.19 -36.83
C PHE A 6 42.79 -14.21 -35.98
N PHE A 7 42.80 -12.91 -36.31
CA PHE A 7 42.08 -11.88 -35.54
C PHE A 7 40.70 -11.49 -36.11
N LEU A 8 40.27 -12.07 -37.23
CA LEU A 8 38.99 -11.71 -37.88
C LEU A 8 37.87 -12.75 -37.75
N ASN A 9 38.16 -13.96 -37.22
CA ASN A 9 37.14 -15.01 -37.03
C ASN A 9 36.70 -15.22 -35.56
N PHE A 10 37.27 -14.46 -34.60
CA PHE A 10 36.78 -14.45 -33.21
C PHE A 10 35.81 -13.30 -32.91
N TYR A 11 35.50 -12.46 -33.91
CA TYR A 11 34.61 -11.31 -33.78
C TYR A 11 33.23 -11.50 -34.44
N LEU A 12 32.88 -12.72 -34.88
CA LEU A 12 31.59 -13.02 -35.52
C LEU A 12 30.79 -14.20 -34.93
N ILE A 13 31.19 -14.77 -33.77
CA ILE A 13 30.42 -15.82 -33.05
C ILE A 13 30.31 -15.51 -31.54
N ILE A 14 30.22 -14.23 -31.17
CA ILE A 14 29.62 -13.80 -29.88
C ILE A 14 28.75 -12.57 -30.18
N LEU A 15 27.73 -12.78 -31.01
CA LEU A 15 26.64 -11.83 -31.26
C LEU A 15 25.33 -12.48 -30.78
N THR A 16 25.25 -12.74 -29.48
CA THR A 16 23.99 -12.92 -28.72
C THR A 16 24.29 -12.82 -27.21
N GLN A 17 24.94 -11.74 -26.76
CA GLN A 17 24.70 -11.29 -25.40
C GLN A 17 23.50 -10.36 -25.45
N TYR A 18 22.34 -10.97 -25.22
CA TYR A 18 21.02 -10.34 -25.11
C TYR A 18 21.12 -8.95 -24.47
N THR A 19 20.93 -7.92 -25.30
CA THR A 19 20.44 -6.63 -24.84
C THR A 19 19.18 -6.89 -24.02
N PHE A 20 19.19 -6.52 -22.75
CA PHE A 20 18.03 -6.62 -21.86
C PHE A 20 16.82 -5.93 -22.52
N ALA A 21 15.91 -6.70 -23.11
CA ALA A 21 14.68 -6.12 -23.67
C ALA A 21 13.77 -5.78 -22.50
N LEU A 22 13.60 -4.48 -22.26
CA LEU A 22 12.51 -3.98 -21.42
C LEU A 22 11.18 -4.36 -22.09
N PRO A 23 10.10 -4.57 -21.32
CA PRO A 23 8.83 -5.02 -21.90
C PRO A 23 8.27 -4.00 -22.88
N GLU A 24 7.81 -4.47 -24.03
CA GLU A 24 7.00 -3.68 -24.95
C GLU A 24 5.52 -3.75 -24.53
N TRP A 25 4.80 -2.64 -24.71
CA TRP A 25 3.35 -2.67 -24.84
C TRP A 25 2.99 -3.42 -26.11
N ILE A 26 2.17 -4.46 -25.99
CA ILE A 26 1.72 -5.26 -27.13
C ILE A 26 0.21 -5.39 -27.17
N TRP A 27 -0.32 -5.61 -28.38
CA TRP A 27 -1.72 -6.00 -28.60
C TRP A 27 -1.85 -6.89 -29.85
N VAL A 28 -2.99 -7.57 -30.00
CA VAL A 28 -3.35 -8.33 -31.21
C VAL A 28 -4.15 -7.41 -32.13
N GLU A 29 -3.63 -7.16 -33.33
CA GLU A 29 -4.23 -6.30 -34.34
C GLU A 29 -5.71 -6.67 -34.61
N ASP A 30 -6.59 -5.66 -34.57
CA ASP A 30 -8.04 -5.76 -34.83
C ASP A 30 -8.82 -6.81 -34.01
N LYS A 31 -8.30 -7.22 -32.85
CA LYS A 31 -8.98 -8.17 -31.96
C LYS A 31 -9.45 -7.53 -30.67
N LYS A 32 -10.72 -7.77 -30.34
CA LYS A 32 -11.29 -7.51 -29.00
C LYS A 32 -10.99 -8.64 -28.01
N LYS A 33 -10.77 -9.87 -28.48
CA LYS A 33 -10.42 -11.04 -27.67
C LYS A 33 -9.46 -11.93 -28.44
N ALA A 34 -8.44 -12.45 -27.77
CA ALA A 34 -7.47 -13.38 -28.36
C ALA A 34 -6.72 -14.17 -27.28
N THR A 35 -5.93 -15.15 -27.70
CA THR A 35 -4.98 -15.88 -26.88
C THR A 35 -3.60 -15.66 -27.45
N ILE A 36 -2.65 -15.21 -26.62
CA ILE A 36 -1.25 -15.01 -26.99
C ILE A 36 -0.41 -15.95 -26.12
N GLY A 37 0.64 -16.54 -26.68
CA GLY A 37 1.60 -17.28 -25.89
C GLY A 37 3.05 -17.05 -26.27
N TYR A 38 3.93 -17.45 -25.36
CA TYR A 38 5.38 -17.45 -25.52
C TYR A 38 5.97 -18.68 -24.88
N ASP A 39 6.83 -19.37 -25.63
CA ASP A 39 7.56 -20.55 -25.19
C ASP A 39 9.02 -20.17 -24.91
N PHE A 40 9.58 -20.63 -23.80
CA PHE A 40 10.98 -20.42 -23.46
C PHE A 40 11.59 -21.63 -22.76
N GLU A 41 12.89 -21.84 -22.90
CA GLU A 41 13.60 -22.94 -22.24
C GLU A 41 14.38 -22.47 -21.01
N LYS A 42 14.31 -23.24 -19.92
CA LYS A 42 15.05 -22.94 -18.70
C LYS A 42 15.45 -24.17 -17.90
N ARG A 43 16.67 -24.14 -17.34
CA ARG A 43 17.12 -25.12 -16.34
C ARG A 43 16.88 -24.59 -14.94
N LEU A 44 16.11 -25.31 -14.12
CA LEU A 44 15.67 -24.83 -12.81
C LEU A 44 16.68 -24.99 -11.69
N GLU A 45 17.61 -25.95 -11.80
CA GLU A 45 18.61 -26.24 -10.76
C GLU A 45 19.37 -24.98 -10.30
N ASN A 46 19.51 -24.01 -11.20
CA ASN A 46 20.24 -22.77 -10.96
C ASN A 46 19.36 -21.56 -10.64
N ILE A 47 18.03 -21.65 -10.62
CA ILE A 47 17.15 -20.50 -10.34
C ILE A 47 16.92 -20.34 -8.84
N LYS A 48 17.13 -19.11 -8.33
CA LYS A 48 16.93 -18.69 -6.94
C LYS A 48 15.56 -18.02 -6.75
N SER A 49 15.11 -17.23 -7.73
CA SER A 49 13.78 -16.60 -7.69
C SER A 49 13.23 -16.33 -9.09
N ALA A 50 11.91 -16.25 -9.19
CA ALA A 50 11.19 -15.90 -10.41
C ALA A 50 10.00 -14.99 -10.09
N GLU A 51 10.06 -13.73 -10.53
CA GLU A 51 9.02 -12.73 -10.29
C GLU A 51 8.36 -12.27 -11.59
N LEU A 52 7.05 -12.48 -11.68
CA LEU A 52 6.21 -11.99 -12.77
C LEU A 52 5.60 -10.64 -12.42
N ARG A 53 5.66 -9.69 -13.36
CA ARG A 53 4.95 -8.41 -13.33
C ARG A 53 4.17 -8.22 -14.62
N ILE A 54 2.88 -7.94 -14.53
CA ILE A 54 2.03 -7.64 -15.69
C ILE A 54 1.11 -6.45 -15.42
N VAL A 55 0.97 -5.60 -16.42
CA VAL A 55 0.05 -4.46 -16.46
C VAL A 55 -0.72 -4.49 -17.77
N SER A 56 -1.96 -4.01 -17.74
CA SER A 56 -2.79 -3.86 -18.93
C SER A 56 -3.46 -2.48 -18.93
N ASP A 57 -3.60 -1.86 -20.08
CA ASP A 57 -4.44 -0.68 -20.26
C ASP A 57 -5.72 -1.14 -20.97
N TYR A 58 -6.90 -0.80 -20.44
CA TYR A 58 -8.20 -1.06 -21.07
C TYR A 58 -8.39 -2.51 -21.57
N ALA A 59 -7.80 -3.48 -20.88
CA ALA A 59 -7.91 -4.90 -21.20
C ALA A 59 -7.80 -5.76 -19.95
N ASN A 60 -8.59 -6.82 -19.89
CA ASN A 60 -8.45 -7.89 -18.92
C ASN A 60 -7.57 -8.99 -19.51
N VAL A 61 -6.56 -9.43 -18.76
CA VAL A 61 -5.58 -10.44 -19.20
C VAL A 61 -5.48 -11.53 -18.14
N SER A 62 -5.94 -12.74 -18.45
CA SER A 62 -5.68 -13.90 -17.59
C SER A 62 -4.35 -14.54 -17.97
N VAL A 63 -3.59 -14.93 -16.96
CA VAL A 63 -2.23 -15.44 -17.11
C VAL A 63 -2.14 -16.86 -16.57
N THR A 64 -1.64 -17.77 -17.41
CA THR A 64 -1.21 -19.10 -16.98
C THR A 64 0.24 -19.35 -17.37
N LEU A 65 0.93 -20.14 -16.54
CA LEU A 65 2.30 -20.59 -16.77
C LEU A 65 2.32 -22.11 -16.62
N ASN A 66 2.65 -22.82 -17.69
CA ASN A 66 2.61 -24.28 -17.77
C ASN A 66 1.24 -24.86 -17.38
N GLY A 67 0.15 -24.20 -17.79
CA GLY A 67 -1.22 -24.56 -17.42
C GLY A 67 -1.64 -24.15 -16.00
N ASN A 68 -0.70 -23.76 -15.13
CA ASN A 68 -1.01 -23.30 -13.78
C ASN A 68 -1.50 -21.84 -13.79
N TRP A 69 -2.54 -21.57 -12.99
CA TRP A 69 -3.12 -20.25 -12.86
C TRP A 69 -2.22 -19.28 -12.10
N VAL A 70 -1.90 -18.14 -12.70
CA VAL A 70 -1.12 -17.08 -12.04
C VAL A 70 -2.02 -15.95 -11.54
N GLY A 71 -2.98 -15.50 -12.35
CA GLY A 71 -3.90 -14.42 -11.98
C GLY A 71 -4.48 -13.64 -13.17
N ILE A 72 -5.20 -12.56 -12.88
CA ILE A 72 -5.77 -11.65 -13.88
C ILE A 72 -5.23 -10.23 -13.67
N ALA A 73 -4.69 -9.62 -14.72
CA ALA A 73 -4.46 -8.19 -14.79
C ALA A 73 -5.69 -7.51 -15.40
N GLU A 74 -6.32 -6.61 -14.65
CA GLU A 74 -7.55 -5.93 -15.07
C GLU A 74 -7.26 -4.59 -15.74
N GLY A 75 -8.13 -4.15 -16.65
CA GLY A 75 -7.94 -2.95 -17.49
C GLY A 75 -7.81 -1.62 -16.74
N PHE A 76 -8.30 -1.56 -15.49
CA PHE A 76 -8.13 -0.43 -14.58
C PHE A 76 -7.50 -0.82 -13.23
N GLY A 77 -7.04 -2.07 -13.09
CA GLY A 77 -6.45 -2.61 -11.87
C GLY A 77 -4.98 -2.23 -11.68
N PRO A 78 -4.43 -2.42 -10.47
CA PRO A 78 -2.99 -2.25 -10.23
C PRO A 78 -2.15 -3.25 -11.03
N VAL A 79 -0.84 -3.04 -11.05
CA VAL A 79 0.12 -4.03 -11.59
C VAL A 79 -0.03 -5.34 -10.82
N LEU A 80 -0.25 -6.45 -11.52
CA LEU A 80 -0.22 -7.78 -10.94
C LEU A 80 1.24 -8.20 -10.77
N LYS A 81 1.63 -8.50 -9.53
CA LYS A 81 2.94 -9.06 -9.16
C LYS A 81 2.72 -10.48 -8.61
N ALA A 82 3.51 -11.46 -9.06
CA ALA A 82 3.42 -12.84 -8.58
C ALA A 82 4.80 -13.50 -8.52
N ASN A 83 5.07 -14.27 -7.46
CA ASN A 83 6.17 -15.23 -7.45
C ASN A 83 5.70 -16.45 -8.24
N VAL A 84 6.44 -16.81 -9.30
CA VAL A 84 6.09 -17.89 -10.22
C VAL A 84 7.13 -19.01 -10.25
N LEU A 85 8.04 -19.04 -9.26
CA LEU A 85 9.11 -20.03 -9.20
C LEU A 85 8.53 -21.46 -9.22
N ASP A 86 7.52 -21.73 -8.41
CA ASP A 86 6.89 -23.05 -8.28
C ASP A 86 6.04 -23.44 -9.52
N HIS A 87 5.82 -22.52 -10.45
CA HIS A 87 5.06 -22.77 -11.68
C HIS A 87 5.98 -23.14 -12.85
N LEU A 88 7.29 -22.93 -12.72
CA LEU A 88 8.26 -23.26 -13.75
C LEU A 88 8.56 -24.76 -13.76
N VAL A 89 8.91 -25.29 -14.93
CA VAL A 89 9.37 -26.67 -15.13
C VAL A 89 10.76 -26.70 -15.74
N ASP A 90 11.52 -27.77 -15.52
CA ASP A 90 12.82 -27.96 -16.18
C ASP A 90 12.62 -28.21 -17.67
N GLY A 91 13.35 -27.48 -18.52
CA GLY A 91 13.19 -27.52 -19.97
C GLY A 91 12.20 -26.47 -20.49
N ARG A 92 11.23 -26.91 -21.31
CA ARG A 92 10.30 -26.01 -22.01
C ARG A 92 9.21 -25.50 -21.08
N ASN A 93 9.07 -24.19 -21.01
CA ASN A 93 8.02 -23.48 -20.29
C ASN A 93 7.12 -22.72 -21.27
N GLU A 94 5.82 -22.66 -21.01
CA GLU A 94 4.84 -21.94 -21.82
C GLU A 94 4.05 -20.94 -20.97
N ILE A 95 4.02 -19.69 -21.41
CA ILE A 95 3.14 -18.65 -20.87
C ILE A 95 1.97 -18.48 -21.83
N ILE A 96 0.74 -18.50 -21.31
CA ILE A 96 -0.47 -18.20 -22.07
C ILE A 96 -1.19 -17.01 -21.45
N LEU A 97 -1.57 -16.07 -22.31
CA LEU A 97 -2.33 -14.87 -21.98
C LEU A 97 -3.65 -14.90 -22.74
N ASN A 98 -4.78 -14.97 -22.03
CA ASN A 98 -6.09 -14.75 -22.65
C ASN A 98 -6.49 -13.29 -22.43
N ILE A 99 -6.66 -12.57 -23.53
CA ILE A 99 -6.88 -11.11 -23.50
C ILE A 99 -8.32 -10.78 -23.91
N LYS A 100 -8.93 -9.80 -23.24
CA LYS A 100 -10.22 -9.22 -23.59
C LYS A 100 -10.17 -7.71 -23.42
N SER A 101 -10.40 -6.96 -24.49
CA SER A 101 -10.49 -5.50 -24.46
C SER A 101 -11.72 -5.05 -23.64
N THR A 102 -11.53 -3.98 -22.88
CA THR A 102 -12.57 -3.30 -22.10
C THR A 102 -12.78 -1.85 -22.55
N GLY A 103 -12.10 -1.41 -23.62
CA GLY A 103 -12.11 -0.02 -24.09
C GLY A 103 -11.38 0.20 -25.42
N LYS A 104 -11.15 1.47 -25.76
CA LYS A 104 -10.62 1.88 -27.08
C LYS A 104 -9.09 1.74 -27.23
N ALA A 105 -8.34 1.67 -26.14
CA ALA A 105 -6.87 1.65 -26.15
C ALA A 105 -6.27 0.41 -25.44
N PRO A 106 -6.68 -0.82 -25.82
CA PRO A 106 -6.24 -2.02 -25.13
C PRO A 106 -4.76 -2.29 -25.38
N ALA A 107 -4.01 -2.50 -24.31
CA ALA A 107 -2.61 -2.90 -24.37
C ALA A 107 -2.24 -3.75 -23.15
N LEU A 108 -1.19 -4.55 -23.27
CA LEU A 108 -0.60 -5.23 -22.13
C LEU A 108 0.93 -5.22 -22.21
N ALA A 109 1.57 -5.31 -21.06
CA ALA A 109 3.01 -5.51 -20.95
C ALA A 109 3.29 -6.43 -19.77
N LEU A 110 4.15 -7.43 -19.99
CA LEU A 110 4.53 -8.42 -18.99
C LEU A 110 6.03 -8.59 -18.99
N LYS A 111 6.60 -8.82 -17.80
CA LYS A 111 7.95 -9.36 -17.64
C LYS A 111 8.00 -10.44 -16.57
N ILE A 112 8.95 -11.35 -16.71
CA ILE A 112 9.37 -12.31 -15.68
C ILE A 112 10.86 -12.09 -15.45
N ASP A 113 11.21 -11.66 -14.23
CA ASP A 113 12.59 -11.51 -13.79
C ASP A 113 13.03 -12.80 -13.09
N LEU A 114 13.97 -13.53 -13.71
CA LEU A 114 14.59 -14.75 -13.19
C LEU A 114 15.96 -14.41 -12.61
N ILE A 115 16.18 -14.72 -11.34
CA ILE A 115 17.48 -14.53 -10.67
C ILE A 115 18.07 -15.92 -10.42
N ASP A 116 19.29 -16.15 -10.89
CA ASP A 116 19.99 -17.41 -10.63
C ASP A 116 20.72 -17.40 -9.27
N ARG A 117 21.26 -18.56 -8.86
CA ARG A 117 21.99 -18.72 -7.60
C ARG A 117 23.31 -17.94 -7.55
N SER A 118 23.75 -17.35 -8.67
CA SER A 118 24.90 -16.43 -8.76
C SER A 118 24.46 -14.95 -8.81
N ASP A 119 23.20 -14.68 -8.47
CA ASP A 119 22.54 -13.37 -8.53
C ASP A 119 22.53 -12.73 -9.94
N LYS A 120 22.72 -13.53 -11.00
CA LYS A 120 22.58 -13.04 -12.38
C LYS A 120 21.10 -13.02 -12.76
N LYS A 121 20.67 -11.85 -13.23
CA LYS A 121 19.29 -11.61 -13.68
C LYS A 121 19.11 -11.92 -15.17
N GLN A 122 18.03 -12.61 -15.50
CA GLN A 122 17.51 -12.79 -16.85
C GLN A 122 16.05 -12.37 -16.90
N THR A 123 15.63 -11.70 -17.96
CA THR A 123 14.27 -11.18 -18.08
C THR A 123 13.61 -11.73 -19.34
N ILE A 124 12.43 -12.31 -19.17
CA ILE A 124 11.51 -12.66 -20.27
C ILE A 124 10.48 -11.53 -20.32
N ALA A 125 10.25 -10.93 -21.48
CA ALA A 125 9.38 -9.77 -21.58
C ALA A 125 8.49 -9.82 -22.83
N THR A 126 7.37 -9.10 -22.79
CA THR A 126 6.50 -8.92 -23.96
C THR A 126 7.23 -8.22 -25.08
N SER A 127 7.07 -8.76 -26.29
CA SER A 127 7.67 -8.23 -27.51
C SER A 127 6.87 -8.71 -28.73
N ARG A 128 7.23 -8.23 -29.92
CA ARG A 128 6.69 -8.74 -31.20
C ARG A 128 6.95 -10.23 -31.48
N GLU A 129 7.82 -10.89 -30.71
CA GLU A 129 8.12 -12.33 -30.86
C GLU A 129 7.01 -13.23 -30.30
N TRP A 130 6.15 -12.68 -29.45
CA TRP A 130 4.97 -13.37 -28.94
C TRP A 130 4.01 -13.69 -30.09
N LYS A 131 3.27 -14.81 -29.96
CA LYS A 131 2.43 -15.31 -31.06
C LYS A 131 0.98 -15.48 -30.62
N PRO A 132 0.00 -15.05 -31.42
CA PRO A 132 -1.39 -15.46 -31.19
C PRO A 132 -1.49 -16.97 -31.40
N LYS A 133 -2.18 -17.66 -30.48
CA LYS A 133 -2.35 -19.12 -30.54
C LYS A 133 -3.59 -19.52 -31.33
N ASP A 134 -4.62 -18.67 -31.34
CA ASP A 134 -5.98 -19.05 -31.79
C ASP A 134 -6.44 -18.30 -33.04
N VAL A 135 -5.58 -17.44 -33.63
CA VAL A 135 -5.93 -16.58 -34.77
C VAL A 135 -4.76 -16.34 -35.72
N ASN A 136 -5.05 -16.27 -37.03
CA ASN A 136 -4.11 -15.73 -38.04
C ASN A 136 -4.09 -14.19 -37.94
N SER A 137 -3.54 -13.67 -36.85
CA SER A 137 -3.38 -12.24 -36.60
C SER A 137 -1.95 -11.92 -36.16
N LYS A 138 -1.59 -10.64 -36.13
CA LYS A 138 -0.24 -10.19 -35.80
C LYS A 138 -0.21 -9.52 -34.43
N ILE A 139 0.88 -9.73 -33.69
CA ILE A 139 1.23 -8.91 -32.52
C ILE A 139 1.83 -7.60 -33.00
N ILE A 140 1.26 -6.49 -32.55
CA ILE A 140 1.78 -5.15 -32.75
C ILE A 140 2.43 -4.65 -31.46
N SER A 141 3.56 -3.94 -31.59
CA SER A 141 4.16 -3.18 -30.48
C SER A 141 3.60 -1.77 -30.50
N LEU A 142 3.13 -1.32 -29.35
CA LEU A 142 2.58 0.01 -29.09
C LEU A 142 3.61 0.91 -28.39
N GLY A 143 4.84 0.42 -28.17
CA GLY A 143 5.97 1.16 -27.63
C GLY A 143 6.67 0.46 -26.47
N ASP A 144 7.86 0.92 -26.14
CA ASP A 144 8.67 0.41 -25.04
C ASP A 144 8.14 0.92 -23.69
N LEU A 145 7.66 0.04 -22.80
CA LEU A 145 7.26 0.42 -21.45
C LEU A 145 8.47 0.75 -20.57
N GLY A 146 9.65 0.22 -20.92
CA GLY A 146 10.92 0.47 -20.23
C GLY A 146 11.35 1.93 -20.15
N VAL A 147 10.94 2.74 -21.12
CA VAL A 147 11.23 4.19 -21.12
C VAL A 147 10.26 4.99 -20.24
N GLU A 148 9.22 4.36 -19.71
CA GLU A 148 8.30 4.99 -18.76
C GLU A 148 8.84 4.86 -17.33
N LYS A 149 9.25 6.00 -16.74
CA LYS A 149 9.91 6.06 -15.43
C LYS A 149 9.16 5.31 -14.33
N TRP A 150 7.83 5.43 -14.29
CA TRP A 150 7.01 4.81 -13.25
C TRP A 150 7.12 3.27 -13.23
N TRP A 151 7.41 2.64 -14.36
CA TRP A 151 7.56 1.18 -14.43
C TRP A 151 8.91 0.70 -13.87
N ALA A 152 9.95 1.52 -14.09
CA ALA A 152 11.33 1.24 -13.71
C ALA A 152 11.61 1.54 -12.23
N LEU A 153 10.82 2.40 -11.59
CA LEU A 153 11.01 2.76 -10.19
C LEU A 153 10.70 1.58 -9.25
N PRO A 154 11.56 1.31 -8.25
CA PRO A 154 11.23 0.39 -7.18
C PRO A 154 10.18 1.00 -6.24
N ASP A 155 9.52 0.17 -5.45
CA ASP A 155 8.64 0.64 -4.38
C ASP A 155 9.50 1.40 -3.33
N ILE A 156 8.99 2.50 -2.77
CA ILE A 156 9.67 3.18 -1.66
C ILE A 156 9.54 2.30 -0.42
N LEU A 157 10.62 1.60 -0.08
CA LEU A 157 10.75 0.88 1.17
C LEU A 157 11.19 1.83 2.28
N ILE A 158 10.58 1.70 3.44
CA ILE A 158 11.00 2.39 4.66
C ILE A 158 11.83 1.43 5.45
N ASP A 159 13.12 1.73 5.48
CA ASP A 159 14.09 0.92 6.18
C ASP A 159 14.06 1.23 7.69
N GLU A 160 14.79 0.46 8.50
CA GLU A 160 14.78 0.66 9.96
C GLU A 160 15.76 1.76 10.42
N VAL A 161 16.50 2.41 9.50
CA VAL A 161 17.27 3.64 9.79
C VAL A 161 16.49 4.91 9.54
N ASP A 162 15.31 4.82 8.94
CA ASP A 162 14.35 5.90 8.89
C ASP A 162 13.92 6.25 10.33
N ASP A 163 14.38 7.41 10.77
CA ASP A 163 14.29 7.88 12.15
C ASP A 163 13.12 8.84 12.29
N TYR A 164 11.96 8.33 12.71
CA TYR A 164 10.79 9.16 13.04
C TYR A 164 11.12 10.30 14.02
N THR A 165 12.19 10.15 14.82
CA THR A 165 12.62 11.15 15.80
C THR A 165 13.71 12.08 15.28
N GLN A 166 14.02 12.05 13.98
CA GLN A 166 15.03 12.92 13.36
C GLN A 166 14.83 14.40 13.71
N TRP A 167 13.58 14.85 13.79
CA TRP A 167 13.22 16.24 14.12
C TRP A 167 13.78 16.71 15.47
N LYS A 168 14.04 15.80 16.43
CA LYS A 168 14.65 16.16 17.72
C LYS A 168 16.07 16.70 17.55
N ARG A 169 16.76 16.32 16.47
CA ARG A 169 18.07 16.90 16.12
C ARG A 169 17.93 18.39 15.77
N ALA A 170 16.81 18.79 15.17
CA ALA A 170 16.50 20.18 14.88
C ALA A 170 16.04 20.97 16.13
N SER A 171 15.41 20.32 17.12
CA SER A 171 15.01 20.98 18.38
C SER A 171 16.19 21.47 19.22
N ASN A 172 17.35 20.84 19.10
CA ASN A 172 18.55 21.19 19.88
C ASN A 172 19.55 22.07 19.09
N SER A 173 19.19 22.49 17.88
CA SER A 173 20.07 23.28 17.01
C SER A 173 19.79 24.77 17.13
N ASN A 174 20.86 25.58 17.09
CA ASN A 174 20.75 27.04 17.00
C ASN A 174 20.50 27.54 15.57
N GLU A 175 20.77 26.70 14.56
CA GLU A 175 20.64 27.01 13.13
C GLU A 175 19.83 25.94 12.39
N ALA A 176 19.35 26.28 11.19
CA ALA A 176 18.75 25.31 10.29
C ALA A 176 19.78 24.28 9.80
N THR A 177 19.33 23.12 9.36
CA THR A 177 20.21 22.06 8.86
C THR A 177 21.07 22.54 7.69
N ASP A 178 22.39 22.30 7.76
CA ASP A 178 23.27 22.57 6.62
C ASP A 178 22.88 21.69 5.41
N PRO A 179 22.68 22.27 4.21
CA PRO A 179 22.39 21.52 2.98
C PRO A 179 23.36 20.39 2.65
N SER A 180 24.60 20.42 3.15
CA SER A 180 25.58 19.33 2.99
C SER A 180 25.13 18.02 3.63
N ASN A 181 24.15 18.06 4.55
CA ASN A 181 23.54 16.88 5.17
C ASN A 181 22.37 16.30 4.36
N PHE A 182 22.05 16.88 3.20
CA PHE A 182 20.97 16.41 2.34
C PHE A 182 21.50 15.49 1.24
N GLN A 183 20.68 14.48 0.93
CA GLN A 183 20.81 13.65 -0.25
C GLN A 183 19.71 14.08 -1.22
N ILE A 184 20.08 14.36 -2.46
CA ILE A 184 19.15 14.78 -3.52
C ILE A 184 19.48 13.99 -4.79
N VAL A 185 18.47 13.79 -5.65
CA VAL A 185 18.67 13.22 -6.98
C VAL A 185 19.76 14.00 -7.77
N PRO A 186 20.56 13.35 -8.62
CA PRO A 186 21.67 14.00 -9.32
C PRO A 186 21.24 15.18 -10.20
N GLY A 187 22.12 16.16 -10.35
CA GLY A 187 21.90 17.33 -11.20
C GLY A 187 21.18 18.50 -10.52
N TYR A 188 20.95 18.41 -9.21
CA TYR A 188 20.33 19.48 -8.42
C TYR A 188 21.27 20.03 -7.35
N LYS A 189 21.05 21.28 -6.97
CA LYS A 189 21.76 21.98 -5.89
C LYS A 189 20.76 22.49 -4.87
N VAL A 190 21.06 22.31 -3.58
CA VAL A 190 20.30 22.86 -2.45
C VAL A 190 21.10 23.99 -1.80
N GLU A 191 20.46 25.11 -1.52
CA GLU A 191 21.05 26.31 -0.93
C GLU A 191 20.21 26.74 0.28
N LEU A 192 20.84 27.00 1.44
CA LEU A 192 20.17 27.59 2.60
C LEU A 192 20.15 29.12 2.43
N LEU A 193 18.96 29.71 2.38
CA LEU A 193 18.79 31.16 2.25
C LEU A 193 18.70 31.86 3.61
N ARG A 194 18.07 31.22 4.60
CA ARG A 194 17.89 31.78 5.94
C ARG A 194 17.61 30.70 6.98
N SER A 195 18.25 30.83 8.14
CA SER A 195 17.81 30.23 9.39
C SER A 195 16.88 31.21 10.11
N ALA A 196 15.78 30.73 10.68
CA ALA A 196 14.83 31.56 11.43
C ALA A 196 15.54 32.31 12.57
N LEU A 197 15.11 33.52 12.91
CA LEU A 197 15.57 34.19 14.13
C LEU A 197 14.79 33.68 15.36
N PRO A 198 15.31 33.87 16.59
CA PRO A 198 14.63 33.40 17.80
C PRO A 198 13.17 33.89 17.94
N ASP A 199 12.89 35.11 17.51
CA ASP A 199 11.57 35.72 17.53
C ASP A 199 10.68 35.30 16.36
N GLU A 200 11.22 34.67 15.31
CA GLU A 200 10.49 34.11 14.17
C GLU A 200 9.97 32.70 14.48
N GLY A 201 10.66 31.95 15.34
CA GLY A 201 10.24 30.62 15.79
C GLY A 201 10.22 29.58 14.68
N SER A 202 9.22 28.70 14.72
CA SER A 202 9.04 27.59 13.78
C SER A 202 8.07 27.99 12.67
N TRP A 203 8.31 27.52 11.45
CA TRP A 203 7.55 27.81 10.23
C TRP A 203 6.76 26.58 9.77
N VAL A 204 5.57 26.82 9.20
CA VAL A 204 4.62 25.74 8.85
C VAL A 204 4.03 25.84 7.46
N ASN A 205 4.14 26.98 6.78
CA ASN A 205 3.64 27.17 5.41
C ASN A 205 4.43 28.27 4.67
N ILE A 206 4.48 28.20 3.34
CA ILE A 206 5.11 29.18 2.46
C ILE A 206 4.25 29.44 1.22
N ALA A 207 4.18 30.69 0.75
CA ALA A 207 3.58 31.02 -0.53
C ALA A 207 4.30 32.20 -1.20
N PHE A 208 4.47 32.13 -2.53
CA PHE A 208 4.90 33.28 -3.32
C PHE A 208 3.73 34.19 -3.67
N ASP A 209 3.96 35.49 -3.57
CA ASP A 209 3.06 36.50 -4.15
C ASP A 209 3.35 36.71 -5.66
N PRO A 210 2.44 37.39 -6.39
CA PRO A 210 2.65 37.66 -7.83
C PRO A 210 3.90 38.52 -8.14
N LYS A 211 4.45 39.24 -7.15
CA LYS A 211 5.66 40.07 -7.28
C LYS A 211 6.94 39.26 -7.00
N GLY A 212 6.83 37.99 -6.61
CA GLY A 212 7.96 37.12 -6.29
C GLY A 212 8.46 37.22 -4.84
N LEU A 213 7.70 37.88 -3.95
CA LEU A 213 8.00 37.91 -2.52
C LEU A 213 7.51 36.62 -1.85
N ILE A 214 8.20 36.21 -0.79
CA ILE A 214 7.87 35.00 -0.05
C ILE A 214 7.12 35.39 1.22
N THR A 215 5.91 34.86 1.42
CA THR A 215 5.24 34.88 2.72
C THR A 215 5.43 33.54 3.42
N VAL A 216 5.87 33.58 4.68
CA VAL A 216 6.03 32.42 5.56
C VAL A 216 5.05 32.53 6.73
N ALA A 217 4.32 31.45 6.98
CA ALA A 217 3.50 31.30 8.17
C ALA A 217 4.29 30.67 9.32
N ARG A 218 4.07 31.22 10.52
CA ARG A 218 4.67 30.73 11.75
C ARG A 218 3.76 29.71 12.44
N GLU A 219 4.35 28.72 13.10
CA GLU A 219 3.65 27.75 13.95
C GLU A 219 2.94 28.45 15.13
N ASP A 220 3.51 29.56 15.62
CA ASP A 220 2.89 30.41 16.65
C ASP A 220 1.88 31.38 16.04
N LYS A 221 2.22 32.67 16.01
CA LYS A 221 1.34 33.73 15.51
C LYS A 221 2.03 34.58 14.47
N GLY A 222 1.26 34.95 13.44
CA GLY A 222 1.64 35.91 12.44
C GLY A 222 2.29 35.33 11.19
N LEU A 223 2.44 36.23 10.22
CA LEU A 223 3.00 35.99 8.89
C LEU A 223 4.19 36.93 8.69
N ILE A 224 5.25 36.42 8.09
CA ILE A 224 6.46 37.17 7.75
C ILE A 224 6.59 37.17 6.24
N ARG A 225 6.91 38.32 5.65
CA ARG A 225 7.25 38.46 4.24
C ARG A 225 8.74 38.70 4.06
N TYR A 226 9.33 38.04 3.07
CA TYR A 226 10.71 38.19 2.65
C TYR A 226 10.79 38.72 1.23
N SER A 227 11.62 39.74 1.03
CA SER A 227 12.06 40.16 -0.30
C SER A 227 13.40 39.50 -0.63
N LEU A 228 13.52 38.99 -1.85
CA LEU A 228 14.73 38.36 -2.35
C LEU A 228 15.58 39.35 -3.18
N SER A 229 16.88 39.08 -3.28
CA SER A 229 17.75 39.72 -4.28
C SER A 229 17.33 39.35 -5.70
N ASP A 230 17.76 40.14 -6.70
CA ASP A 230 17.43 39.90 -8.11
C ASP A 230 17.88 38.51 -8.63
N ASP A 231 18.92 37.93 -8.03
CA ASP A 231 19.41 36.58 -8.35
C ASP A 231 18.75 35.48 -7.51
N PHE A 232 17.81 35.84 -6.63
CA PHE A 232 17.06 34.95 -5.72
C PHE A 232 17.91 34.19 -4.70
N LYS A 233 19.18 34.56 -4.49
CA LYS A 233 20.10 33.84 -3.60
C LYS A 233 20.19 34.42 -2.19
N LYS A 234 19.60 35.58 -1.93
CA LYS A 234 19.66 36.25 -0.63
C LYS A 234 18.33 36.90 -0.29
N ILE A 235 18.07 37.03 1.01
CA ILE A 235 16.98 37.85 1.52
C ILE A 235 17.52 39.27 1.76
N VAL A 236 16.83 40.26 1.21
CA VAL A 236 17.22 41.68 1.30
C VAL A 236 16.32 42.49 2.23
N LYS A 237 15.09 42.03 2.49
CA LYS A 237 14.13 42.68 3.39
C LYS A 237 13.27 41.64 4.12
N VAL A 238 12.93 41.94 5.37
CA VAL A 238 12.05 41.14 6.22
C VAL A 238 10.95 42.03 6.79
N GLU A 239 9.70 41.60 6.66
CA GLU A 239 8.53 42.39 7.08
C GLU A 239 7.54 41.51 7.83
N LYS A 240 6.96 42.03 8.90
CA LYS A 240 5.87 41.35 9.60
C LYS A 240 4.54 41.88 9.09
N ILE A 241 3.84 41.08 8.30
CA ILE A 241 2.60 41.51 7.61
C ILE A 241 1.33 41.10 8.36
N ASN A 242 1.46 40.24 9.38
CA ASN A 242 0.42 39.91 10.34
C ASN A 242 1.07 39.42 11.65
N ASP A 243 0.46 39.66 12.80
CA ASP A 243 1.02 39.25 14.09
C ASP A 243 0.04 38.60 15.07
N ASP A 244 -1.20 38.35 14.65
CA ASP A 244 -2.28 37.86 15.49
C ASP A 244 -2.92 36.53 15.04
N LEU A 245 -2.89 36.19 13.73
CA LEU A 245 -3.39 34.91 13.23
C LEU A 245 -2.53 33.76 13.74
N LYS A 246 -3.16 32.67 14.19
CA LYS A 246 -2.47 31.57 14.86
C LYS A 246 -2.38 30.33 13.98
N GLU A 247 -1.17 29.82 13.84
CA GLU A 247 -0.83 28.58 13.12
C GLU A 247 -1.50 28.50 11.74
N CYS A 248 -1.09 29.38 10.82
CA CYS A 248 -1.61 29.38 9.46
C CYS A 248 -0.98 28.24 8.65
N ARG A 249 -1.75 27.19 8.35
CA ARG A 249 -1.24 26.00 7.64
C ARG A 249 -1.53 26.00 6.14
N GLY A 250 -2.29 26.98 5.66
CA GLY A 250 -2.56 27.20 4.25
C GLY A 250 -2.47 28.67 3.90
N LEU A 251 -1.62 29.00 2.94
CA LEU A 251 -1.50 30.32 2.35
C LEU A 251 -1.71 30.21 0.84
N LEU A 252 -2.50 31.11 0.28
CA LEU A 252 -2.75 31.14 -1.16
C LEU A 252 -2.90 32.58 -1.63
N TYR A 253 -1.98 33.03 -2.49
CA TYR A 253 -2.18 34.25 -3.27
C TYR A 253 -3.03 33.95 -4.49
N ALA A 254 -4.21 34.56 -4.55
CA ALA A 254 -5.14 34.46 -5.66
C ALA A 254 -6.07 35.68 -5.65
N HIS A 255 -6.70 36.01 -6.78
CA HIS A 255 -7.69 37.09 -6.87
C HIS A 255 -7.26 38.40 -6.17
N ASP A 256 -6.01 38.81 -6.40
CA ASP A 256 -5.41 40.03 -5.83
C ASP A 256 -5.49 40.09 -4.29
N SER A 257 -5.43 38.94 -3.62
CA SER A 257 -5.53 38.82 -2.17
C SER A 257 -4.71 37.64 -1.64
N LEU A 258 -4.42 37.67 -0.35
CA LEU A 258 -3.86 36.54 0.38
C LEU A 258 -4.97 35.83 1.16
N TYR A 259 -5.26 34.58 0.79
CA TYR A 259 -6.13 33.70 1.54
C TYR A 259 -5.33 32.95 2.61
N VAL A 260 -5.86 32.91 3.82
CA VAL A 260 -5.16 32.37 5.00
C VAL A 260 -6.05 31.38 5.74
N HIS A 261 -5.67 30.11 5.74
CA HIS A 261 -6.32 29.05 6.51
C HIS A 261 -5.63 28.95 7.89
N ALA A 262 -6.19 29.65 8.87
CA ALA A 262 -5.61 29.81 10.20
C ALA A 262 -6.14 28.74 11.15
N ASN A 263 -5.33 27.72 11.42
CA ASN A 263 -5.74 26.51 12.14
C ASN A 263 -6.19 26.78 13.57
N ASN A 264 -5.34 27.45 14.35
CA ASN A 264 -5.65 27.75 15.75
C ASN A 264 -6.58 28.95 15.91
N SER A 265 -6.73 29.77 14.88
CA SER A 265 -7.80 30.79 14.79
C SER A 265 -9.14 30.21 14.32
N LYS A 266 -9.20 28.91 14.00
CA LYS A 266 -10.40 28.18 13.55
C LYS A 266 -11.11 28.74 12.31
N SER A 267 -10.38 29.47 11.46
CA SER A 267 -11.01 30.31 10.43
C SER A 267 -10.18 30.44 9.16
N LEU A 268 -10.88 30.59 8.04
CA LEU A 268 -10.35 30.99 6.74
C LEU A 268 -10.62 32.48 6.51
N TYR A 269 -9.56 33.24 6.23
CA TYR A 269 -9.63 34.68 5.97
C TYR A 269 -9.17 35.04 4.56
N ARG A 270 -9.65 36.17 4.06
CA ARG A 270 -9.06 36.91 2.94
C ARG A 270 -8.42 38.19 3.47
N LEU A 271 -7.14 38.37 3.18
CA LEU A 271 -6.38 39.59 3.45
C LEU A 271 -6.18 40.34 2.14
N THR A 272 -6.53 41.63 2.12
CA THR A 272 -6.46 42.46 0.90
C THR A 272 -5.62 43.69 1.14
N ASP A 273 -4.70 43.93 0.21
CA ASP A 273 -3.85 45.11 0.04
C ASP A 273 -4.60 46.06 -0.92
N LYS A 274 -5.14 47.15 -0.39
CA LYS A 274 -6.06 48.03 -1.11
C LYS A 274 -5.35 49.10 -1.94
N ASP A 275 -4.19 49.57 -1.49
CA ASP A 275 -3.44 50.64 -2.14
C ASP A 275 -2.17 50.15 -2.85
N GLY A 276 -1.86 48.85 -2.74
CA GLY A 276 -0.77 48.18 -3.43
C GLY A 276 0.59 48.39 -2.78
N ASP A 277 0.63 48.96 -1.57
CA ASP A 277 1.87 49.27 -0.84
C ASP A 277 2.52 48.03 -0.19
N GLY A 278 1.80 46.90 -0.19
CA GLY A 278 2.23 45.63 0.37
C GLY A 278 1.68 45.33 1.77
N ALA A 279 1.04 46.28 2.45
CA ALA A 279 0.30 46.05 3.69
C ALA A 279 -1.07 45.41 3.40
N PHE A 280 -1.71 44.87 4.43
CA PHE A 280 -3.04 44.27 4.31
C PHE A 280 -4.02 45.02 5.21
N GLU A 281 -4.75 45.98 4.65
CA GLU A 281 -5.63 46.89 5.41
C GLU A 281 -6.91 46.21 5.84
N THR A 282 -7.32 45.15 5.13
CA THR A 282 -8.59 44.46 5.40
C THR A 282 -8.44 42.97 5.59
N ARG A 283 -9.19 42.46 6.57
CA ARG A 283 -9.34 41.04 6.89
C ARG A 283 -10.81 40.66 6.85
N THR A 284 -11.20 39.89 5.85
CA THR A 284 -12.56 39.35 5.71
C THR A 284 -12.60 37.90 6.16
N LEU A 285 -13.50 37.56 7.09
CA LEU A 285 -13.78 36.17 7.45
C LEU A 285 -14.60 35.49 6.34
N LEU A 286 -14.08 34.42 5.74
CA LEU A 286 -14.78 33.67 4.69
C LEU A 286 -15.51 32.45 5.24
N HIS A 287 -14.87 31.72 6.13
CA HIS A 287 -15.43 30.51 6.74
C HIS A 287 -14.85 30.30 8.13
N MET A 288 -15.71 29.91 9.08
CA MET A 288 -15.33 29.47 10.43
C MET A 288 -15.77 28.03 10.59
N SER A 289 -14.92 27.20 11.18
CA SER A 289 -15.23 25.78 11.43
C SER A 289 -14.87 25.39 12.85
N GLU A 290 -15.63 24.47 13.44
CA GLU A 290 -15.38 23.93 14.78
C GLU A 290 -14.49 22.68 14.77
N GLY A 291 -14.10 22.21 15.96
CA GLY A 291 -13.26 21.03 16.15
C GLY A 291 -11.84 21.34 16.66
N GLY A 292 -10.97 20.33 16.61
CA GLY A 292 -9.59 20.38 17.09
C GLY A 292 -8.58 20.97 16.11
N PHE A 293 -7.30 20.87 16.50
CA PHE A 293 -6.16 21.50 15.81
C PHE A 293 -5.14 20.50 15.24
N GLY A 294 -5.12 19.26 15.72
CA GLY A 294 -4.13 18.25 15.33
C GLY A 294 -4.22 17.91 13.84
N HIS A 295 -5.25 17.14 13.46
CA HIS A 295 -5.62 16.96 12.06
C HIS A 295 -6.56 18.10 11.65
N GLY A 296 -5.96 19.26 11.45
CA GLY A 296 -6.66 20.55 11.48
C GLY A 296 -7.05 21.09 10.12
N ARG A 297 -7.17 22.42 10.09
CA ARG A 297 -7.37 23.25 8.90
C ARG A 297 -6.02 23.39 8.23
N ASN A 298 -5.78 22.63 7.18
CA ASN A 298 -4.45 22.50 6.60
C ASN A 298 -4.29 23.49 5.43
N ASP A 299 -4.23 23.02 4.20
CA ASP A 299 -3.78 23.82 3.05
C ASP A 299 -4.92 24.45 2.21
N LEU A 300 -4.54 25.30 1.26
CA LEU A 300 -5.41 25.95 0.28
C LEU A 300 -4.87 25.74 -1.14
N ALA A 301 -5.76 25.61 -2.12
CA ALA A 301 -5.40 25.65 -3.53
C ALA A 301 -6.43 26.41 -4.36
N LEU A 302 -5.96 27.01 -5.46
CA LEU A 302 -6.79 27.61 -6.48
C LEU A 302 -7.15 26.55 -7.53
N GLY A 303 -8.44 26.25 -7.66
CA GLY A 303 -8.92 25.36 -8.72
C GLY A 303 -8.87 26.00 -10.10
N PRO A 304 -8.81 25.22 -11.19
CA PRO A 304 -8.77 25.71 -12.56
C PRO A 304 -10.01 26.55 -12.95
N GLU A 305 -11.10 26.42 -12.21
CA GLU A 305 -12.32 27.22 -12.37
C GLU A 305 -12.29 28.56 -11.63
N GLY A 306 -11.20 28.90 -10.94
CA GLY A 306 -11.08 30.12 -10.14
C GLY A 306 -11.78 30.06 -8.77
N LYS A 307 -12.06 28.85 -8.25
CA LYS A 307 -12.60 28.63 -6.90
C LYS A 307 -11.49 28.31 -5.91
N ILE A 308 -11.72 28.65 -4.64
CA ILE A 308 -10.80 28.33 -3.54
C ILE A 308 -11.19 26.98 -2.93
N TYR A 309 -10.21 26.10 -2.83
CA TYR A 309 -10.32 24.79 -2.18
C TYR A 309 -9.58 24.81 -0.85
N ALA A 310 -10.26 24.47 0.24
CA ALA A 310 -9.71 24.38 1.58
C ALA A 310 -9.79 22.93 2.08
N ILE A 311 -8.64 22.35 2.40
CA ILE A 311 -8.53 20.95 2.83
C ILE A 311 -8.41 20.85 4.35
N ASN A 312 -9.18 19.94 4.94
CA ASN A 312 -9.33 19.78 6.38
C ASN A 312 -9.14 18.33 6.80
N GLY A 313 -8.54 18.13 7.98
CA GLY A 313 -8.44 16.83 8.65
C GLY A 313 -9.67 16.47 9.50
N ASP A 314 -9.67 15.23 9.99
CA ASP A 314 -10.78 14.63 10.74
C ASP A 314 -10.99 15.22 12.14
N SER A 315 -10.12 16.10 12.61
CA SER A 315 -10.34 16.85 13.84
C SER A 315 -11.22 18.08 13.61
N VAL A 316 -11.42 18.51 12.36
CA VAL A 316 -12.33 19.60 12.00
C VAL A 316 -13.72 19.01 11.78
N HIS A 317 -14.74 19.59 12.41
CA HIS A 317 -16.11 19.12 12.22
C HIS A 317 -16.57 19.39 10.77
N LEU A 318 -17.35 18.47 10.21
CA LEU A 318 -18.02 18.70 8.94
C LEU A 318 -18.94 19.92 9.06
N PRO A 319 -18.92 20.84 8.09
CA PRO A 319 -19.81 22.00 8.10
C PRO A 319 -21.27 21.58 7.84
N GLU A 320 -22.19 22.13 8.62
CA GLU A 320 -23.64 21.96 8.43
C GLU A 320 -24.21 23.08 7.55
N GLY A 321 -25.36 22.84 6.92
CA GLY A 321 -26.11 23.86 6.19
C GLY A 321 -25.48 24.35 4.88
N ILE A 322 -24.37 23.74 4.43
CA ILE A 322 -23.77 24.01 3.10
C ILE A 322 -24.08 22.88 2.12
N MET A 323 -24.00 23.17 0.82
CA MET A 323 -24.22 22.16 -0.22
C MET A 323 -23.25 20.98 -0.05
N ASN A 324 -23.77 19.75 -0.08
CA ASN A 324 -22.97 18.56 0.14
C ASN A 324 -22.98 17.68 -1.11
N ARG A 325 -21.83 17.52 -1.77
CA ARG A 325 -21.71 16.69 -2.98
C ARG A 325 -21.58 15.21 -2.71
N MET A 326 -21.37 14.85 -1.44
CA MET A 326 -21.29 13.47 -1.02
C MET A 326 -22.65 12.78 -1.15
N SER A 327 -22.65 11.45 -1.15
CA SER A 327 -23.90 10.68 -1.10
C SER A 327 -24.78 11.12 0.08
N PRO A 328 -26.08 11.42 -0.15
CA PRO A 328 -27.00 11.78 0.94
C PRO A 328 -27.30 10.59 1.87
N LEU A 329 -26.95 9.38 1.47
CA LEU A 329 -27.24 8.14 2.20
C LEU A 329 -26.13 7.72 3.18
N ARG A 330 -25.01 8.45 3.22
CA ARG A 330 -23.83 8.09 4.02
C ARG A 330 -24.09 7.98 5.51
N ASN A 331 -25.06 8.74 6.01
CA ASN A 331 -25.44 8.76 7.42
C ASN A 331 -26.56 7.76 7.76
N LYS A 332 -27.18 7.12 6.76
CA LYS A 332 -28.27 6.15 6.96
C LYS A 332 -27.77 4.83 7.54
N TYR A 333 -26.52 4.44 7.26
CA TYR A 333 -25.98 3.12 7.60
C TYR A 333 -24.70 3.21 8.44
N LEU A 334 -24.48 2.22 9.31
CA LEU A 334 -23.28 2.14 10.16
C LEU A 334 -22.11 1.44 9.43
N PRO A 335 -20.84 1.79 9.77
CA PRO A 335 -20.43 2.89 10.64
C PRO A 335 -20.61 4.26 9.96
N SER A 336 -21.40 5.14 10.59
CA SER A 336 -21.60 6.52 10.12
C SER A 336 -20.33 7.36 10.36
N PRO A 337 -19.93 8.24 9.42
CA PRO A 337 -18.79 9.13 9.61
C PRO A 337 -19.12 10.16 10.70
N LYS A 338 -18.61 9.96 11.91
CA LYS A 338 -18.71 10.97 12.99
C LYS A 338 -17.74 12.13 12.77
N ASN A 339 -16.50 11.82 12.40
CA ASN A 339 -15.40 12.75 12.19
C ASN A 339 -14.59 12.31 10.98
N GLU A 340 -14.44 13.19 9.99
CA GLU A 340 -13.69 12.90 8.76
C GLU A 340 -13.08 14.15 8.13
N GLY A 341 -11.91 13.96 7.53
CA GLY A 341 -11.29 14.97 6.69
C GLY A 341 -12.09 15.19 5.41
N HIS A 342 -12.12 16.43 4.97
CA HIS A 342 -12.99 16.89 3.89
C HIS A 342 -12.39 18.11 3.19
N VAL A 343 -12.89 18.38 1.99
CA VAL A 343 -12.51 19.54 1.19
C VAL A 343 -13.72 20.44 1.02
N ILE A 344 -13.58 21.71 1.41
CA ILE A 344 -14.57 22.75 1.16
C ILE A 344 -14.13 23.51 -0.09
N ARG A 345 -15.06 23.69 -1.04
CA ARG A 345 -14.86 24.53 -2.22
C ARG A 345 -15.78 25.75 -2.14
N MET A 346 -15.27 26.93 -2.49
CA MET A 346 -16.05 28.18 -2.45
C MET A 346 -15.60 29.18 -3.52
N ASP A 347 -16.45 30.17 -3.80
CA ASP A 347 -16.07 31.32 -4.64
C ASP A 347 -15.07 32.24 -3.92
N PRO A 348 -14.35 33.12 -4.64
CA PRO A 348 -13.30 33.97 -4.08
C PRO A 348 -13.75 34.89 -2.92
N ASP A 349 -15.05 35.19 -2.84
CA ASP A 349 -15.67 35.97 -1.76
C ASP A 349 -16.19 35.12 -0.59
N GLY A 350 -16.01 33.80 -0.66
CA GLY A 350 -16.51 32.84 0.31
C GLY A 350 -17.97 32.42 0.10
N SER A 351 -18.65 32.88 -0.95
CA SER A 351 -20.00 32.42 -1.29
C SER A 351 -20.00 31.03 -1.94
N ASN A 352 -21.18 30.44 -2.15
CA ASN A 352 -21.38 29.15 -2.83
C ASN A 352 -20.53 28.00 -2.29
N LYS A 353 -20.41 27.93 -0.96
CA LYS A 353 -19.65 26.89 -0.25
C LYS A 353 -20.27 25.52 -0.48
N GLU A 354 -19.42 24.54 -0.75
CA GLU A 354 -19.83 23.14 -0.85
C GLU A 354 -18.76 22.18 -0.33
N ILE A 355 -19.20 21.07 0.26
CA ILE A 355 -18.33 19.92 0.54
C ILE A 355 -18.07 19.23 -0.78
N PHE A 356 -16.83 19.30 -1.27
CA PHE A 356 -16.41 18.75 -2.54
C PHE A 356 -16.17 17.24 -2.48
N CYS A 357 -15.43 16.78 -1.47
CA CYS A 357 -15.17 15.38 -1.17
C CYS A 357 -14.90 15.19 0.34
N ALA A 358 -14.99 13.95 0.85
CA ALA A 358 -14.84 13.63 2.27
C ALA A 358 -14.26 12.21 2.50
N GLY A 359 -14.28 11.73 3.74
CA GLY A 359 -13.74 10.40 4.09
C GLY A 359 -12.21 10.34 4.15
N LEU A 360 -11.54 11.48 4.25
CA LEU A 360 -10.09 11.58 4.48
C LEU A 360 -9.80 11.49 5.99
N ARG A 361 -8.52 11.34 6.39
CA ARG A 361 -8.13 11.40 7.81
C ARG A 361 -7.34 12.65 8.14
N ASN A 362 -6.12 12.76 7.62
CA ASN A 362 -5.22 13.88 7.85
C ASN A 362 -4.57 14.30 6.51
N PRO A 363 -5.37 14.77 5.55
CA PRO A 363 -4.88 15.32 4.29
C PRO A 363 -4.26 16.69 4.56
N TYR A 364 -2.95 16.84 4.35
CA TYR A 364 -2.29 18.10 4.67
C TYR A 364 -2.29 19.08 3.50
N GLY A 365 -1.67 18.72 2.38
CA GLY A 365 -1.59 19.58 1.18
C GLY A 365 -2.69 19.31 0.17
N ILE A 366 -2.97 20.29 -0.68
CA ILE A 366 -3.81 20.15 -1.89
C ILE A 366 -3.17 20.92 -3.05
N ASP A 367 -3.16 20.34 -4.25
CA ASP A 367 -2.73 21.03 -5.47
C ASP A 367 -3.32 20.37 -6.73
N PHE A 368 -3.26 21.08 -7.86
CA PHE A 368 -3.83 20.67 -9.14
C PHE A 368 -2.75 20.32 -10.17
N ASN A 369 -2.96 19.23 -10.90
CA ASN A 369 -2.09 18.89 -12.03
C ASN A 369 -2.45 19.72 -13.29
N GLU A 370 -1.71 19.48 -14.37
CA GLU A 370 -1.92 20.15 -15.67
C GLU A 370 -3.28 19.83 -16.35
N ASP A 371 -3.94 18.74 -15.95
CA ASP A 371 -5.28 18.37 -16.41
C ASP A 371 -6.40 19.06 -15.60
N GLY A 372 -6.05 19.86 -14.58
CA GLY A 372 -6.99 20.50 -13.66
C GLY A 372 -7.63 19.53 -12.67
N GLU A 373 -6.94 18.44 -12.32
CA GLU A 373 -7.36 17.45 -11.32
C GLU A 373 -6.66 17.69 -9.98
N ALA A 374 -7.42 17.60 -8.88
CA ALA A 374 -6.92 17.87 -7.54
C ALA A 374 -6.34 16.62 -6.88
N PHE A 375 -5.25 16.79 -6.14
CA PHE A 375 -4.61 15.71 -5.38
C PHE A 375 -4.38 16.10 -3.93
N THR A 376 -4.16 15.10 -3.08
CA THR A 376 -3.70 15.28 -1.70
C THR A 376 -2.75 14.14 -1.30
N TYR A 377 -1.97 14.37 -0.24
CA TYR A 377 -1.24 13.33 0.47
C TYR A 377 -1.86 13.15 1.86
N ASP A 378 -2.46 11.98 2.10
CA ASP A 378 -3.25 11.68 3.30
C ASP A 378 -2.60 10.57 4.13
N ALA A 379 -2.61 10.75 5.45
CA ALA A 379 -2.11 9.79 6.43
C ALA A 379 -3.25 9.03 7.07
N ASP A 380 -3.28 7.71 6.90
CA ASP A 380 -4.45 6.89 7.17
C ASP A 380 -4.20 5.76 8.20
N ALA A 381 -3.72 6.15 9.39
CA ALA A 381 -3.55 5.33 10.60
C ALA A 381 -2.25 4.51 10.74
N GLU A 382 -1.11 5.21 10.73
CA GLU A 382 0.22 4.66 11.07
C GLU A 382 0.29 4.09 12.50
N PHE A 383 -0.71 4.40 13.33
CA PHE A 383 -0.89 3.82 14.66
C PHE A 383 -1.08 2.29 14.61
N ASP A 384 -1.73 1.77 13.57
CA ASP A 384 -2.16 0.37 13.46
C ASP A 384 -1.25 -0.50 12.60
N MET A 385 -0.09 0.03 12.23
CA MET A 385 0.88 -0.72 11.44
C MET A 385 1.08 -2.15 11.99
N GLY A 386 1.05 -3.15 11.11
CA GLY A 386 1.12 -4.56 11.50
C GLY A 386 -0.24 -5.24 11.71
N THR A 387 -1.35 -4.49 11.79
CA THR A 387 -2.71 -5.05 11.75
C THR A 387 -3.22 -5.19 10.31
N PRO A 388 -4.24 -6.04 10.07
CA PRO A 388 -4.85 -6.21 8.74
C PRO A 388 -5.56 -4.97 8.18
N TRP A 389 -6.03 -4.08 9.08
CA TRP A 389 -6.75 -2.83 8.77
C TRP A 389 -5.83 -1.61 8.67
N TYR A 390 -4.51 -1.77 8.87
CA TYR A 390 -3.55 -0.72 8.57
C TYR A 390 -3.67 -0.26 7.12
N ARG A 391 -3.67 1.07 6.92
CA ARG A 391 -3.56 1.68 5.60
C ARG A 391 -2.31 2.58 5.58
N PRO A 392 -1.44 2.42 4.57
CA PRO A 392 -0.30 3.31 4.41
C PRO A 392 -0.77 4.72 4.04
N THR A 393 0.13 5.69 4.16
CA THR A 393 -0.06 7.02 3.57
C THR A 393 -0.22 6.90 2.04
N GLN A 394 -1.06 7.78 1.48
CA GLN A 394 -1.56 7.63 0.12
C GLN A 394 -1.65 8.97 -0.61
N ILE A 395 -1.29 8.96 -1.88
CA ILE A 395 -1.67 10.02 -2.82
C ILE A 395 -3.08 9.71 -3.32
N LYS A 396 -3.99 10.68 -3.18
CA LYS A 396 -5.40 10.54 -3.52
C LYS A 396 -5.79 11.58 -4.56
N HIS A 397 -6.38 11.13 -5.67
CA HIS A 397 -7.05 11.97 -6.66
C HIS A 397 -8.44 12.35 -6.14
N LEU A 398 -8.63 13.64 -5.85
CA LEU A 398 -9.83 14.20 -5.23
C LEU A 398 -10.87 14.55 -6.30
N THR A 399 -11.98 13.82 -6.30
CA THR A 399 -13.08 14.02 -7.26
C THR A 399 -14.39 14.38 -6.55
N SER A 400 -15.31 15.02 -7.27
CA SER A 400 -16.59 15.49 -6.70
C SER A 400 -17.38 14.31 -6.11
N GLY A 401 -17.80 14.43 -4.85
CA GLY A 401 -18.57 13.42 -4.13
C GLY A 401 -17.77 12.20 -3.67
N ALA A 402 -16.44 12.17 -3.85
CA ALA A 402 -15.61 11.05 -3.42
C ALA A 402 -15.52 10.91 -1.89
N ASP A 403 -15.77 9.69 -1.42
CA ASP A 403 -15.60 9.24 -0.03
C ASP A 403 -14.41 8.27 0.07
N PHE A 404 -13.35 8.66 0.77
CA PHE A 404 -12.14 7.83 0.91
C PHE A 404 -12.18 6.83 2.09
N GLY A 405 -13.35 6.67 2.72
CA GLY A 405 -13.65 5.54 3.62
C GLY A 405 -13.07 5.62 5.02
N TRP A 406 -12.55 6.77 5.45
CA TRP A 406 -12.16 6.96 6.85
C TRP A 406 -13.38 6.94 7.77
N ARG A 407 -13.37 6.00 8.73
CA ARG A 407 -14.42 5.79 9.75
C ARG A 407 -13.82 5.41 11.11
N ALA A 408 -12.72 6.09 11.45
CA ALA A 408 -11.76 5.64 12.47
C ALA A 408 -11.17 4.25 12.16
N VAL A 409 -10.17 3.86 12.94
CA VAL A 409 -9.24 2.75 12.67
C VAL A 409 -9.90 1.41 12.37
N THR A 410 -10.76 0.93 13.28
CA THR A 410 -11.37 -0.41 13.18
C THR A 410 -12.69 -0.41 12.40
N GLY A 411 -13.20 0.77 12.06
CA GLY A 411 -14.41 0.94 11.26
C GLY A 411 -14.14 1.06 9.76
N LYS A 412 -12.87 1.00 9.33
CA LYS A 412 -12.50 1.12 7.92
C LYS A 412 -12.92 -0.10 7.11
N TRP A 413 -13.31 0.16 5.88
CA TRP A 413 -13.46 -0.88 4.87
C TRP A 413 -12.09 -1.50 4.53
N PRO A 414 -11.98 -2.83 4.37
CA PRO A 414 -10.72 -3.42 3.93
C PRO A 414 -10.27 -2.88 2.57
N PRO A 415 -8.96 -2.64 2.35
CA PRO A 415 -8.46 -2.01 1.11
C PRO A 415 -8.60 -2.89 -0.14
N TYR A 416 -8.90 -4.18 0.03
CA TYR A 416 -9.14 -5.13 -1.06
C TYR A 416 -10.60 -5.15 -1.55
N TYR A 417 -11.45 -4.23 -1.10
CA TYR A 417 -12.68 -3.89 -1.81
C TYR A 417 -12.42 -2.67 -2.70
N PRO A 418 -11.78 -2.87 -3.88
CA PRO A 418 -11.34 -1.79 -4.75
C PRO A 418 -12.51 -0.89 -5.18
N ASP A 419 -13.69 -1.46 -5.38
CA ASP A 419 -14.86 -0.75 -5.91
C ASP A 419 -15.89 -0.43 -4.82
N HIS A 420 -15.48 -0.48 -3.55
CA HIS A 420 -16.41 -0.16 -2.47
C HIS A 420 -16.87 1.30 -2.61
N PRO A 421 -18.18 1.54 -2.74
CA PRO A 421 -18.75 2.86 -3.05
C PRO A 421 -18.50 3.94 -1.97
N ASP A 422 -18.12 3.55 -0.76
CA ASP A 422 -17.69 4.48 0.29
C ASP A 422 -16.17 4.37 0.58
N ASN A 423 -15.38 3.99 -0.42
CA ASN A 423 -13.92 3.85 -0.34
C ASN A 423 -13.26 4.09 -1.72
N ALA A 424 -13.41 5.31 -2.22
CA ALA A 424 -12.70 5.81 -3.39
C ALA A 424 -11.20 5.45 -3.31
N GLN A 425 -10.67 4.82 -4.35
CA GLN A 425 -9.30 4.32 -4.32
C GLN A 425 -8.27 5.46 -4.20
N HIS A 426 -7.06 5.11 -3.80
CA HIS A 426 -5.90 5.99 -3.91
C HIS A 426 -5.27 5.84 -5.30
N SER A 427 -4.41 6.78 -5.68
CA SER A 427 -3.62 6.70 -6.92
C SER A 427 -2.28 6.03 -6.70
N VAL A 428 -1.60 6.33 -5.58
CA VAL A 428 -0.28 5.77 -5.24
C VAL A 428 -0.18 5.50 -3.74
N HIS A 429 0.37 4.34 -3.38
CA HIS A 429 0.80 4.03 -2.01
C HIS A 429 2.22 4.55 -1.78
N ILE A 430 2.42 5.34 -0.73
CA ILE A 430 3.75 5.87 -0.37
C ILE A 430 4.40 5.05 0.76
N GLY A 431 3.59 4.30 1.52
CA GLY A 431 4.07 3.56 2.70
C GLY A 431 3.88 4.36 3.98
N LYS A 432 4.83 4.30 4.91
CA LYS A 432 4.76 5.11 6.14
C LYS A 432 5.16 6.56 5.82
N GLY A 433 4.60 7.51 6.56
CA GLY A 433 4.95 8.91 6.40
C GLY A 433 4.15 9.80 7.34
N SER A 434 4.46 11.08 7.32
CA SER A 434 3.69 12.13 7.99
C SER A 434 3.54 13.32 7.03
N PRO A 435 2.42 13.38 6.27
CA PRO A 435 2.16 14.43 5.30
C PRO A 435 2.21 15.82 5.91
N THR A 436 2.84 16.76 5.21
CA THR A 436 2.89 18.19 5.59
C THR A 436 2.63 19.16 4.43
N GLY A 437 2.53 18.68 3.20
CA GLY A 437 2.24 19.55 2.07
C GLY A 437 2.45 18.81 0.76
N ILE A 438 1.87 19.34 -0.31
CA ILE A 438 2.13 18.87 -1.66
C ILE A 438 2.15 20.05 -2.63
N ARG A 439 2.96 19.96 -3.69
CA ARG A 439 2.84 20.85 -4.86
C ARG A 439 3.27 20.13 -6.14
N PHE A 440 2.66 20.48 -7.27
CA PHE A 440 3.13 20.08 -8.58
C PHE A 440 4.31 20.94 -9.03
N GLY A 441 5.28 20.30 -9.70
CA GLY A 441 6.44 20.97 -10.27
C GLY A 441 6.18 21.86 -11.48
N THR A 442 4.93 22.14 -11.84
CA THR A 442 4.55 22.70 -13.16
C THR A 442 5.13 24.09 -13.40
N LYS A 443 5.38 24.86 -12.32
CA LYS A 443 6.04 26.17 -12.34
C LYS A 443 7.58 26.10 -12.36
N SER A 444 8.17 24.92 -12.24
CA SER A 444 9.62 24.75 -12.16
C SER A 444 10.32 24.81 -13.53
N ASN A 445 11.62 25.13 -13.47
CA ASN A 445 12.56 24.97 -14.57
C ASN A 445 13.28 23.60 -14.54
N PHE A 446 12.70 22.62 -13.85
CA PHE A 446 13.25 21.28 -13.75
C PHE A 446 13.07 20.50 -15.06
N PRO A 447 13.83 19.40 -15.27
CA PRO A 447 13.56 18.47 -16.35
C PRO A 447 12.10 18.02 -16.37
N GLN A 448 11.57 17.80 -17.57
CA GLN A 448 10.13 17.62 -17.81
C GLN A 448 9.46 16.58 -16.90
N GLU A 449 10.13 15.45 -16.64
CA GLU A 449 9.64 14.41 -15.73
C GLU A 449 9.41 14.91 -14.29
N TYR A 450 10.32 15.74 -13.78
CA TYR A 450 10.23 16.37 -12.45
C TYR A 450 9.36 17.62 -12.47
N LYS A 451 9.19 18.26 -13.63
CA LYS A 451 8.25 19.37 -13.82
C LYS A 451 6.79 18.89 -13.72
N ARG A 452 6.47 17.70 -14.21
CA ARG A 452 5.13 17.10 -14.12
C ARG A 452 4.88 16.32 -12.82
N ALA A 453 5.93 16.07 -12.04
CA ALA A 453 5.83 15.33 -10.78
C ALA A 453 5.04 16.10 -9.72
N LEU A 454 4.33 15.35 -8.87
CA LEU A 454 3.79 15.84 -7.62
C LEU A 454 4.84 15.65 -6.51
N TYR A 455 5.22 16.72 -5.83
CA TYR A 455 6.10 16.65 -4.67
C TYR A 455 5.27 16.49 -3.41
N ALA A 456 5.45 15.39 -2.69
CA ALA A 456 4.79 15.08 -1.44
C ALA A 456 5.77 15.14 -0.27
N LEU A 457 5.41 15.86 0.79
CA LEU A 457 6.29 16.14 1.91
C LEU A 457 6.06 15.17 3.07
N ASP A 458 7.14 14.55 3.54
CA ASP A 458 7.13 13.65 4.68
C ASP A 458 8.03 14.17 5.79
N TRP A 459 7.37 14.70 6.82
CA TRP A 459 7.99 15.31 7.98
C TRP A 459 8.67 14.29 8.89
N ALA A 460 8.07 13.10 9.04
CA ALA A 460 8.52 12.11 10.03
C ALA A 460 9.88 11.54 9.68
N TYR A 461 10.07 11.15 8.42
CA TYR A 461 11.29 10.52 7.95
C TYR A 461 12.19 11.47 7.16
N GLY A 462 11.78 12.73 7.03
CA GLY A 462 12.54 13.82 6.46
C GLY A 462 12.84 13.66 4.99
N ARG A 463 11.77 13.64 4.18
CA ARG A 463 11.83 13.40 2.74
C ARG A 463 10.91 14.34 1.97
N ILE A 464 11.36 14.75 0.79
CA ILE A 464 10.53 15.25 -0.30
C ILE A 464 10.44 14.12 -1.32
N ILE A 465 9.23 13.67 -1.63
CA ILE A 465 8.97 12.51 -2.49
C ILE A 465 8.42 13.02 -3.81
N ALA A 466 9.07 12.68 -4.93
CA ALA A 466 8.53 12.95 -6.26
C ALA A 466 7.62 11.78 -6.68
N VAL A 467 6.37 12.08 -7.01
CA VAL A 467 5.35 11.13 -7.46
C VAL A 467 5.08 11.36 -8.93
N HIS A 468 5.36 10.34 -9.74
CA HIS A 468 5.20 10.34 -11.20
C HIS A 468 3.86 9.72 -11.55
N LEU A 469 2.87 10.59 -11.77
CA LEU A 469 1.50 10.18 -12.10
C LEU A 469 1.35 9.84 -13.59
N VAL A 470 0.54 8.83 -13.87
CA VAL A 470 0.20 8.35 -15.22
C VAL A 470 -1.31 8.24 -15.32
N THR A 471 -1.87 8.82 -16.38
CA THR A 471 -3.30 8.76 -16.65
C THR A 471 -3.74 7.33 -16.95
N ARG A 472 -4.83 6.87 -16.34
CA ARG A 472 -5.47 5.59 -16.70
C ARG A 472 -6.96 5.65 -16.38
N GLY A 473 -7.79 5.47 -17.41
CA GLY A 473 -9.22 5.75 -17.28
C GLY A 473 -9.47 7.22 -16.91
N SER A 474 -10.47 7.49 -16.08
CA SER A 474 -10.80 8.83 -15.57
C SER A 474 -9.95 9.27 -14.37
N THR A 475 -8.91 8.51 -14.03
CA THR A 475 -8.03 8.71 -12.87
C THR A 475 -6.55 8.49 -13.22
N TYR A 476 -5.71 8.33 -12.19
CA TYR A 476 -4.27 8.18 -12.30
C TYR A 476 -3.77 7.03 -11.43
N MET A 477 -2.72 6.38 -11.92
CA MET A 477 -1.79 5.58 -11.12
C MET A 477 -0.43 6.28 -11.07
N GLY A 478 0.57 5.67 -10.46
CA GLY A 478 1.94 6.18 -10.55
C GLY A 478 2.93 5.39 -9.72
N ALA A 479 4.16 5.89 -9.71
CA ALA A 479 5.21 5.43 -8.81
C ALA A 479 5.88 6.64 -8.15
N SER A 480 6.68 6.37 -7.13
CA SER A 480 7.31 7.44 -6.35
C SER A 480 8.79 7.16 -6.13
N GLU A 481 9.58 8.23 -5.99
CA GLU A 481 10.98 8.17 -5.61
C GLU A 481 11.30 9.26 -4.57
N VAL A 482 12.33 9.05 -3.76
CA VAL A 482 12.81 10.06 -2.83
C VAL A 482 13.60 11.10 -3.63
N PHE A 483 13.04 12.30 -3.78
CA PHE A 483 13.67 13.41 -4.50
C PHE A 483 14.78 14.05 -3.65
N LEU A 484 14.47 14.35 -2.39
CA LEU A 484 15.41 14.93 -1.42
C LEU A 484 15.16 14.27 -0.06
N ARG A 485 16.23 13.97 0.70
CA ARG A 485 16.16 13.48 2.08
C ARG A 485 17.22 14.14 2.95
N GLY A 486 16.92 14.38 4.22
CA GLY A 486 17.88 14.88 5.20
C GLY A 486 17.62 14.40 6.63
N LYS A 487 18.64 14.50 7.49
CA LYS A 487 18.57 14.08 8.91
C LYS A 487 19.25 15.12 9.83
N PRO A 488 18.58 16.22 10.24
CA PRO A 488 17.14 16.42 10.15
C PRO A 488 16.65 17.13 8.88
N LEU A 489 15.45 16.76 8.43
CA LEU A 489 14.68 17.48 7.41
C LEU A 489 13.20 17.40 7.74
N ASN A 490 12.79 18.04 8.83
CA ASN A 490 11.39 18.21 9.20
C ASN A 490 10.71 19.24 8.28
N VAL A 491 10.65 18.93 6.99
CA VAL A 491 10.02 19.76 5.95
C VAL A 491 8.54 19.94 6.26
N THR A 492 8.04 21.17 6.12
CA THR A 492 6.67 21.54 6.47
C THR A 492 5.87 22.09 5.31
N ASP A 493 6.51 22.74 4.34
CA ASP A 493 5.83 23.19 3.12
C ASP A 493 6.83 23.54 2.02
N LEU A 494 6.34 23.66 0.77
CA LEU A 494 7.12 24.15 -0.37
C LEU A 494 6.28 24.92 -1.38
N ASP A 495 6.93 25.75 -2.18
CA ASP A 495 6.36 26.41 -3.36
C ASP A 495 7.45 26.63 -4.42
N PHE A 496 7.06 27.02 -5.63
CA PHE A 496 7.98 27.31 -6.74
C PHE A 496 8.03 28.81 -7.02
N GLY A 497 9.24 29.37 -6.96
CA GLY A 497 9.46 30.79 -7.18
C GLY A 497 9.42 31.19 -8.66
N PRO A 498 9.40 32.50 -8.96
CA PRO A 498 9.36 33.01 -10.33
C PRO A 498 10.63 32.68 -11.15
N ASP A 499 11.72 32.33 -10.50
CA ASP A 499 12.94 31.82 -11.13
C ASP A 499 12.86 30.33 -11.53
N GLY A 500 11.72 29.68 -11.24
CA GLY A 500 11.45 28.27 -11.50
C GLY A 500 12.22 27.32 -10.57
N ALA A 501 12.81 27.81 -9.47
CA ALA A 501 13.39 26.99 -8.43
C ALA A 501 12.32 26.55 -7.41
N MET A 502 12.56 25.42 -6.74
CA MET A 502 11.75 24.99 -5.60
C MET A 502 12.25 25.67 -4.34
N TYR A 503 11.35 26.17 -3.51
CA TYR A 503 11.63 26.71 -2.19
C TYR A 503 10.87 25.91 -1.15
N PHE A 504 11.54 25.46 -0.11
CA PHE A 504 10.89 24.73 0.97
C PHE A 504 11.31 25.26 2.33
N VAL A 505 10.42 25.08 3.30
CA VAL A 505 10.66 25.42 4.70
C VAL A 505 10.67 24.16 5.56
N THR A 506 11.48 24.19 6.62
CA THR A 506 11.43 23.21 7.71
C THR A 506 10.78 23.80 8.95
N GLY A 507 10.22 22.97 9.83
CA GLY A 507 9.65 23.43 11.09
C GLY A 507 8.73 22.41 11.78
N GLY A 508 7.75 22.93 12.50
CA GLY A 508 6.87 22.18 13.40
C GLY A 508 7.53 21.80 14.74
N ARG A 509 6.72 21.59 15.77
CA ARG A 509 7.15 21.24 17.15
C ARG A 509 8.17 22.20 17.72
N LYS A 510 8.06 23.50 17.38
CA LYS A 510 8.93 24.58 17.85
C LYS A 510 10.42 24.36 17.50
N THR A 511 10.70 23.58 16.46
CA THR A 511 12.06 23.39 15.96
C THR A 511 12.58 24.64 15.23
N LYS A 512 13.90 24.73 15.10
CA LYS A 512 14.53 25.80 14.32
C LYS A 512 14.25 25.62 12.82
N SER A 513 13.63 26.62 12.20
CA SER A 513 13.26 26.59 10.79
C SER A 513 14.37 27.10 9.87
N GLY A 514 14.38 26.59 8.64
CA GLY A 514 15.20 27.10 7.55
C GLY A 514 14.39 27.27 6.27
N LEU A 515 14.78 28.23 5.44
CA LEU A 515 14.27 28.46 4.09
C LEU A 515 15.35 28.06 3.11
N TYR A 516 15.03 27.12 2.23
CA TYR A 516 15.96 26.53 1.28
C TYR A 516 15.49 26.76 -0.14
N ARG A 517 16.45 26.83 -1.07
CA ARG A 517 16.23 26.92 -2.52
C ARG A 517 16.86 25.72 -3.21
N VAL A 518 16.13 25.07 -4.11
CA VAL A 518 16.60 23.93 -4.91
C VAL A 518 16.53 24.30 -6.38
N SER A 519 17.68 24.23 -7.06
CA SER A 519 17.80 24.54 -8.49
C SER A 519 18.40 23.36 -9.27
N TYR A 520 17.99 23.22 -10.52
CA TYR A 520 18.59 22.25 -11.44
C TYR A 520 19.85 22.86 -12.07
N ILE A 521 20.98 22.19 -11.88
CA ILE A 521 22.31 22.58 -12.40
C ILE A 521 22.84 21.59 -13.44
N GLY A 522 22.08 20.53 -13.74
CA GLY A 522 22.43 19.53 -14.73
C GLY A 522 22.32 20.04 -16.17
N LYS A 523 22.71 19.19 -17.12
CA LYS A 523 22.55 19.48 -18.54
C LYS A 523 21.06 19.59 -18.87
N LYS A 524 20.69 20.52 -19.76
CA LYS A 524 19.31 20.59 -20.26
C LYS A 524 18.96 19.27 -20.96
N ILE A 525 17.91 18.62 -20.48
CA ILE A 525 17.41 17.35 -21.02
C ILE A 525 16.19 17.67 -21.89
N ASN A 526 16.21 17.24 -23.15
CA ASN A 526 15.05 17.38 -24.02
C ASN A 526 13.97 16.37 -23.60
N GLU A 527 12.71 16.77 -23.69
CA GLU A 527 11.58 15.87 -23.47
C GLU A 527 11.64 14.71 -24.48
N ARG A 528 11.45 13.48 -23.98
CA ARG A 528 11.35 12.31 -24.86
C ARG A 528 10.01 12.33 -25.59
N ALA A 529 9.99 11.81 -26.80
CA ALA A 529 8.72 11.54 -27.46
C ALA A 529 7.91 10.51 -26.65
N MET A 530 6.62 10.76 -26.50
CA MET A 530 5.68 9.75 -26.02
C MET A 530 5.59 8.59 -27.00
N THR A 531 5.54 7.38 -26.47
CA THR A 531 5.22 6.16 -27.22
C THR A 531 3.81 6.23 -27.80
N PHE A 532 3.48 5.32 -28.71
CA PHE A 532 2.12 5.26 -29.27
C PHE A 532 1.10 4.95 -28.17
N GLN A 533 1.40 4.01 -27.28
CA GLN A 533 0.53 3.66 -26.15
C GLN A 533 0.28 4.86 -25.22
N GLU A 534 1.31 5.63 -24.88
CA GLU A 534 1.16 6.82 -24.03
C GLU A 534 0.20 7.85 -24.63
N LYS A 535 0.30 8.09 -25.95
CA LYS A 535 -0.57 9.04 -26.65
C LYS A 535 -2.03 8.58 -26.60
N ILE A 536 -2.31 7.34 -27.02
CA ILE A 536 -3.69 6.83 -27.07
C ILE A 536 -4.29 6.66 -25.67
N ARG A 537 -3.49 6.28 -24.67
CA ARG A 537 -3.91 6.23 -23.26
C ARG A 537 -4.27 7.62 -22.76
N SER A 538 -3.43 8.62 -23.02
CA SER A 538 -3.68 10.01 -22.60
C SER A 538 -4.97 10.57 -23.21
N GLU A 539 -5.20 10.34 -24.51
CA GLU A 539 -6.43 10.76 -25.20
C GLU A 539 -7.66 10.04 -24.63
N SER A 540 -7.62 8.72 -24.51
CA SER A 540 -8.73 7.95 -23.94
C SER A 540 -9.01 8.38 -22.50
N SER A 541 -7.99 8.58 -21.68
CA SER A 541 -8.14 9.07 -20.31
C SER A 541 -8.77 10.46 -20.24
N ARG A 542 -8.49 11.35 -21.19
CA ARG A 542 -9.16 12.66 -21.27
C ARG A 542 -10.67 12.51 -21.51
N GLU A 543 -11.07 11.67 -22.47
CA GLU A 543 -12.50 11.38 -22.72
C GLU A 543 -13.19 10.84 -21.45
N HIS A 544 -12.52 9.92 -20.74
CA HIS A 544 -13.05 9.37 -19.49
C HIS A 544 -13.16 10.42 -18.37
N ARG A 545 -12.19 11.34 -18.25
CA ARG A 545 -12.26 12.46 -17.29
C ARG A 545 -13.40 13.42 -17.63
N GLU A 546 -13.58 13.75 -18.91
CA GLU A 546 -14.69 14.59 -19.37
C GLU A 546 -16.05 13.96 -19.04
N GLU A 547 -16.19 12.65 -19.27
CA GLU A 547 -17.41 11.91 -18.94
C GLU A 547 -17.67 11.87 -17.43
N ARG A 548 -16.63 11.59 -16.63
CA ARG A 548 -16.72 11.68 -15.16
C ARG A 548 -17.18 13.07 -14.73
N LYS A 549 -16.53 14.13 -15.21
CA LYS A 549 -16.87 15.52 -14.88
C LYS A 549 -18.29 15.91 -15.33
N ARG A 550 -18.77 15.37 -16.45
CA ARG A 550 -20.15 15.58 -16.93
C ARG A 550 -21.15 15.05 -15.91
N ILE A 551 -20.94 13.84 -15.38
CA ILE A 551 -21.78 13.25 -14.35
C ILE A 551 -21.64 14.01 -13.02
N GLU A 552 -20.42 14.37 -12.61
CA GLU A 552 -20.18 15.08 -11.36
C GLU A 552 -20.90 16.44 -11.21
N LYS A 553 -21.34 17.04 -12.33
CA LYS A 553 -22.18 18.23 -12.32
C LYS A 553 -23.53 17.99 -11.63
N SER A 554 -24.05 16.76 -11.66
CA SER A 554 -25.32 16.40 -11.01
C SER A 554 -25.21 16.20 -9.50
N HIS A 555 -24.00 16.08 -8.94
CA HIS A 555 -23.76 15.84 -7.50
C HIS A 555 -24.19 17.01 -6.60
N LYS A 556 -24.94 17.97 -7.12
CA LYS A 556 -25.52 19.11 -6.41
C LYS A 556 -26.94 19.45 -6.90
N SER A 557 -27.54 18.58 -7.71
CA SER A 557 -28.78 18.87 -8.44
C SER A 557 -29.77 17.72 -8.34
N LYS A 558 -31.05 18.05 -8.47
CA LYS A 558 -32.15 17.09 -8.60
C LYS A 558 -32.32 16.55 -10.04
N THR A 559 -31.27 16.63 -10.87
CA THR A 559 -31.28 16.05 -12.22
C THR A 559 -30.27 14.92 -12.28
N ALA A 560 -30.76 13.70 -12.48
CA ALA A 560 -29.94 12.53 -12.70
C ALA A 560 -29.18 12.66 -14.03
N ILE A 561 -27.87 12.44 -13.97
CA ILE A 561 -27.06 12.17 -15.15
C ILE A 561 -26.53 10.75 -15.02
N SER A 562 -26.89 9.90 -15.96
CA SER A 562 -26.31 8.57 -16.12
C SER A 562 -25.38 8.52 -17.35
N SER A 563 -24.56 7.49 -17.37
CA SER A 563 -23.80 7.08 -18.55
C SER A 563 -24.14 5.63 -18.85
N GLU A 564 -24.29 5.29 -20.13
CA GLU A 564 -24.53 3.92 -20.53
C GLU A 564 -23.22 3.12 -20.48
N ARG A 565 -23.22 2.04 -19.67
CA ARG A 565 -22.22 0.95 -19.66
C ARG A 565 -20.75 1.40 -19.70
N VAL A 566 -20.28 1.99 -18.60
CA VAL A 566 -18.88 2.40 -18.45
C VAL A 566 -18.11 1.41 -17.58
N THR A 567 -16.99 0.90 -18.09
CA THR A 567 -16.12 -0.06 -17.40
C THR A 567 -15.17 0.59 -16.39
N ASP A 568 -14.98 1.92 -16.46
CA ASP A 568 -14.11 2.68 -15.58
C ASP A 568 -14.68 2.83 -14.15
N PRO A 569 -13.97 2.37 -13.10
CA PRO A 569 -14.46 2.38 -11.73
C PRO A 569 -14.89 3.75 -11.19
N ARG A 570 -14.25 4.84 -11.63
CA ARG A 570 -14.50 6.18 -11.09
C ARG A 570 -15.66 6.88 -11.79
N ILE A 571 -15.89 6.60 -13.07
CA ILE A 571 -17.12 7.03 -13.73
C ILE A 571 -18.33 6.32 -13.12
N ARG A 572 -18.22 5.02 -12.84
CA ARG A 572 -19.26 4.25 -12.14
C ARG A 572 -19.55 4.83 -10.76
N TYR A 573 -18.51 5.17 -10.01
CA TYR A 573 -18.62 5.86 -8.73
C TYR A 573 -19.40 7.18 -8.85
N ALA A 574 -19.04 8.05 -9.82
CA ALA A 574 -19.76 9.30 -10.04
C ALA A 574 -21.23 9.06 -10.40
N SER A 575 -21.50 8.10 -11.29
CA SER A 575 -22.88 7.72 -11.66
C SER A 575 -23.70 7.25 -10.46
N ARG A 576 -23.10 6.52 -9.51
CA ARG A 576 -23.78 6.18 -8.25
C ARG A 576 -24.14 7.43 -7.45
N ILE A 577 -23.18 8.33 -7.20
CA ILE A 577 -23.44 9.53 -6.39
C ILE A 577 -24.54 10.37 -7.04
N SER A 578 -24.48 10.53 -8.38
CA SER A 578 -25.54 11.13 -9.19
C SER A 578 -26.91 10.47 -8.93
N ALA A 579 -26.97 9.13 -8.88
CA ALA A 579 -28.21 8.41 -8.61
C ALA A 579 -28.73 8.59 -7.18
N GLU A 580 -27.86 8.57 -6.18
CA GLU A 580 -28.28 8.70 -4.77
C GLU A 580 -28.80 10.10 -4.43
N HIS A 581 -28.33 11.15 -5.12
CA HIS A 581 -28.92 12.49 -5.08
C HIS A 581 -30.30 12.59 -5.75
N ASN A 582 -30.67 11.58 -6.54
CA ASN A 582 -31.82 11.58 -7.44
C ASN A 582 -32.66 10.30 -7.32
N ALA A 583 -32.83 9.77 -6.10
CA ALA A 583 -33.47 8.46 -5.87
C ALA A 583 -34.83 8.31 -6.60
N ASP A 584 -35.67 9.35 -6.59
CA ASP A 584 -36.99 9.35 -7.26
C ASP A 584 -36.91 9.28 -8.80
N ALA A 585 -35.82 9.75 -9.41
CA ALA A 585 -35.61 9.62 -10.85
C ALA A 585 -35.12 8.22 -11.25
N PHE A 586 -34.69 7.42 -10.26
CA PHE A 586 -34.22 6.05 -10.43
C PHE A 586 -35.24 5.01 -9.95
N ILE A 587 -36.54 5.37 -9.88
CA ILE A 587 -37.65 4.48 -9.47
C ILE A 587 -37.59 3.13 -10.21
N PHE A 588 -37.67 2.07 -9.40
CA PHE A 588 -37.50 0.68 -9.79
C PHE A 588 -38.76 0.08 -10.42
N SER A 589 -38.57 -0.85 -11.36
CA SER A 589 -39.56 -1.88 -11.69
C SER A 589 -38.90 -3.25 -11.54
N PRO A 590 -39.43 -4.15 -10.67
CA PRO A 590 -38.93 -5.52 -10.47
C PRO A 590 -38.73 -6.32 -11.76
N SER A 591 -39.58 -6.08 -12.75
CA SER A 591 -39.53 -6.70 -14.08
C SER A 591 -38.22 -6.52 -14.86
N LYS A 592 -37.34 -5.58 -14.47
CA LYS A 592 -36.09 -5.26 -15.17
C LYS A 592 -34.83 -5.95 -14.63
N ILE A 593 -34.93 -6.88 -13.69
CA ILE A 593 -33.75 -7.66 -13.23
C ILE A 593 -33.16 -8.50 -14.38
N ASN A 594 -33.95 -8.80 -15.43
CA ASN A 594 -33.47 -9.43 -16.65
C ASN A 594 -32.62 -8.50 -17.54
N ASP A 595 -32.80 -7.18 -17.45
CA ASP A 595 -32.00 -6.18 -18.17
C ASP A 595 -30.62 -5.94 -17.52
N ILE A 596 -30.42 -6.42 -16.28
CA ILE A 596 -29.18 -6.31 -15.50
C ILE A 596 -28.16 -7.38 -15.93
N VAL A 597 -28.57 -8.40 -16.69
CA VAL A 597 -27.67 -9.42 -17.23
C VAL A 597 -27.23 -9.00 -18.63
N SER A 598 -25.93 -8.77 -18.82
CA SER A 598 -25.42 -8.49 -20.16
C SER A 598 -25.66 -9.69 -21.09
N LEU A 599 -26.39 -9.46 -22.18
CA LEU A 599 -26.74 -10.45 -23.22
C LEU A 599 -25.52 -11.08 -23.92
N GLU A 600 -24.31 -10.51 -23.75
CA GLU A 600 -23.09 -11.01 -24.42
C GLU A 600 -22.21 -11.89 -23.51
N ASP A 601 -22.33 -11.82 -22.18
CA ASP A 601 -21.40 -12.51 -21.25
C ASP A 601 -22.06 -13.15 -20.00
N ALA A 602 -23.38 -13.03 -19.80
CA ALA A 602 -24.11 -13.57 -18.63
C ALA A 602 -23.61 -13.07 -17.24
N ILE A 603 -22.73 -12.07 -17.17
CA ILE A 603 -22.29 -11.44 -15.92
C ILE A 603 -23.25 -10.28 -15.56
N PRO A 604 -23.83 -10.24 -14.34
CA PRO A 604 -24.70 -9.14 -13.92
C PRO A 604 -23.96 -7.78 -13.86
N ASP A 605 -24.66 -6.70 -14.19
CA ASP A 605 -24.24 -5.31 -13.91
C ASP A 605 -24.35 -5.02 -12.41
N LEU A 606 -23.39 -5.57 -11.68
CA LEU A 606 -23.25 -5.41 -10.22
C LEU A 606 -23.12 -3.93 -9.82
N ASP A 607 -22.64 -3.06 -10.72
CA ASP A 607 -22.36 -1.66 -10.42
C ASP A 607 -23.65 -0.87 -10.28
N HIS A 608 -24.55 -1.07 -11.24
CA HIS A 608 -25.88 -0.50 -11.18
C HIS A 608 -26.69 -1.07 -10.00
N LEU A 609 -26.50 -2.35 -9.69
CA LEU A 609 -27.12 -2.99 -8.53
C LEU A 609 -26.64 -2.39 -7.20
N THR A 610 -25.34 -2.10 -7.08
CA THR A 610 -24.76 -1.46 -5.90
C THR A 610 -25.39 -0.09 -5.65
N ALA A 611 -25.55 0.75 -6.67
CA ALA A 611 -26.22 2.04 -6.55
C ALA A 611 -27.68 1.87 -6.11
N LYS A 612 -28.41 0.94 -6.73
CA LYS A 612 -29.81 0.63 -6.41
C LYS A 612 -30.00 0.16 -4.97
N LEU A 613 -29.15 -0.73 -4.48
CA LEU A 613 -29.19 -1.22 -3.09
C LEU A 613 -29.01 -0.11 -2.04
N ASN A 614 -28.49 1.06 -2.40
CA ASN A 614 -28.44 2.20 -1.47
C ASN A 614 -29.79 2.90 -1.36
N ILE A 615 -30.54 3.00 -2.47
CA ILE A 615 -31.81 3.74 -2.54
C ILE A 615 -33.06 2.87 -2.30
N ALA A 616 -32.95 1.54 -2.48
CA ALA A 616 -34.08 0.60 -2.44
C ALA A 616 -34.77 0.50 -1.06
N SER A 617 -36.07 0.18 -1.07
CA SER A 617 -36.85 -0.24 0.11
C SER A 617 -36.45 -1.66 0.57
N GLU A 618 -36.91 -2.06 1.77
CA GLU A 618 -36.67 -3.42 2.25
C GLU A 618 -37.31 -4.47 1.33
N GLU A 619 -38.53 -4.25 0.83
CA GLU A 619 -39.21 -5.16 -0.09
C GLU A 619 -38.48 -5.28 -1.44
N GLU A 620 -37.96 -4.16 -1.96
CA GLU A 620 -37.19 -4.14 -3.21
C GLU A 620 -35.85 -4.88 -3.08
N ILE A 621 -35.20 -4.80 -1.91
CA ILE A 621 -33.98 -5.55 -1.61
C ILE A 621 -34.25 -7.06 -1.68
N THR A 622 -35.31 -7.56 -1.04
CA THR A 622 -35.70 -8.98 -1.08
C THR A 622 -35.94 -9.48 -2.51
N ALA A 623 -36.64 -8.68 -3.34
CA ALA A 623 -36.86 -9.00 -4.75
C ALA A 623 -35.54 -9.06 -5.56
N LEU A 624 -34.61 -8.13 -5.36
CA LEU A 624 -33.32 -8.08 -6.06
C LEU A 624 -32.43 -9.29 -5.80
N ILE A 625 -32.53 -9.90 -4.62
CA ILE A 625 -31.75 -11.11 -4.25
C ILE A 625 -32.31 -12.37 -4.93
N GLY A 626 -33.63 -12.43 -5.12
CA GLY A 626 -34.33 -13.60 -5.66
C GLY A 626 -34.81 -14.57 -4.57
N THR A 627 -35.33 -14.03 -3.47
CA THR A 627 -35.90 -14.81 -2.37
C THR A 627 -37.42 -14.76 -2.28
N ASP A 628 -38.07 -13.86 -3.03
CA ASP A 628 -39.53 -13.81 -3.16
C ASP A 628 -40.07 -15.05 -3.92
N HIS A 629 -41.16 -15.62 -3.42
CA HIS A 629 -41.84 -16.80 -3.95
C HIS A 629 -42.68 -16.52 -5.22
N THR A 630 -42.95 -15.25 -5.54
CA THR A 630 -43.84 -14.86 -6.65
C THR A 630 -43.13 -14.70 -8.00
N GLU A 631 -41.84 -14.34 -8.01
CA GLU A 631 -40.97 -14.33 -9.18
C GLU A 631 -39.90 -15.43 -9.08
N LYS A 632 -40.25 -16.66 -9.46
CA LYS A 632 -39.31 -17.79 -9.47
C LYS A 632 -38.06 -17.44 -10.32
N GLU A 633 -36.88 -17.54 -9.68
CA GLU A 633 -35.54 -17.67 -10.30
C GLU A 633 -34.88 -16.40 -10.91
N SER A 634 -35.42 -15.20 -10.72
CA SER A 634 -34.92 -13.99 -11.40
C SER A 634 -33.85 -13.15 -10.66
N GLY A 635 -33.52 -13.41 -9.39
CA GLY A 635 -32.66 -12.54 -8.58
C GLY A 635 -31.14 -12.83 -8.61
N LEU A 636 -30.36 -12.01 -7.92
CA LEU A 636 -28.89 -12.05 -7.94
C LEU A 636 -28.31 -13.41 -7.53
N LEU A 637 -28.86 -14.06 -6.51
CA LEU A 637 -28.31 -15.33 -6.00
C LEU A 637 -28.55 -16.50 -6.95
N SER A 638 -29.62 -16.48 -7.75
CA SER A 638 -29.93 -17.53 -8.74
C SER A 638 -29.19 -17.33 -10.07
N LYS A 639 -28.82 -16.09 -10.42
CA LYS A 639 -28.21 -15.74 -11.71
C LYS A 639 -26.68 -15.84 -11.77
N LEU A 640 -25.99 -16.04 -10.65
CA LEU A 640 -24.52 -16.16 -10.62
C LEU A 640 -24.03 -17.61 -10.85
N THR A 641 -24.22 -18.12 -12.06
CA THR A 641 -23.73 -19.45 -12.47
C THR A 641 -22.26 -19.47 -12.90
N ASP A 642 -21.67 -18.30 -13.20
CA ASP A 642 -20.35 -18.17 -13.84
C ASP A 642 -19.28 -17.44 -12.98
N TRP A 643 -19.26 -17.66 -11.67
CA TRP A 643 -18.29 -17.03 -10.73
C TRP A 643 -16.83 -17.11 -11.20
N GLU A 644 -16.41 -18.27 -11.72
CA GLU A 644 -15.04 -18.50 -12.21
C GLU A 644 -14.69 -17.69 -13.46
N LYS A 645 -15.69 -17.17 -14.19
CA LYS A 645 -15.48 -16.29 -15.35
C LYS A 645 -15.34 -14.83 -14.96
N MET A 646 -15.63 -14.47 -13.71
CA MET A 646 -15.57 -13.09 -13.23
C MET A 646 -14.13 -12.67 -12.94
N VAL A 647 -13.80 -11.42 -13.29
CA VAL A 647 -12.55 -10.81 -12.84
C VAL A 647 -12.60 -10.54 -11.33
N PRO A 648 -11.45 -10.49 -10.64
CA PRO A 648 -11.40 -10.32 -9.19
C PRO A 648 -12.21 -9.12 -8.66
N SER A 649 -12.16 -7.96 -9.33
CA SER A 649 -12.97 -6.79 -8.95
C SER A 649 -14.47 -7.11 -8.85
N LYS A 650 -15.02 -7.86 -9.83
CA LYS A 650 -16.43 -8.28 -9.86
C LYS A 650 -16.76 -9.32 -8.79
N GLN A 651 -15.82 -10.20 -8.48
CA GLN A 651 -15.96 -11.12 -7.36
C GLN A 651 -16.04 -10.36 -6.01
N PHE A 652 -15.20 -9.33 -5.81
CA PHE A 652 -15.26 -8.49 -4.61
C PHE A 652 -16.54 -7.67 -4.54
N GLU A 653 -17.01 -7.14 -5.66
CA GLU A 653 -18.25 -6.39 -5.76
C GLU A 653 -19.46 -7.26 -5.36
N TYR A 654 -19.51 -8.51 -5.83
CA TYR A 654 -20.53 -9.46 -5.41
C TYR A 654 -20.54 -9.71 -3.89
N ILE A 655 -19.35 -9.93 -3.32
CA ILE A 655 -19.21 -10.13 -1.87
C ILE A 655 -19.65 -8.86 -1.11
N ASP A 656 -19.31 -7.67 -1.61
CA ASP A 656 -19.72 -6.41 -1.00
C ASP A 656 -21.23 -6.18 -1.07
N ILE A 657 -21.87 -6.56 -2.18
CA ILE A 657 -23.33 -6.52 -2.30
C ILE A 657 -24.01 -7.38 -1.23
N ILE A 658 -23.56 -8.63 -1.05
CA ILE A 658 -24.10 -9.51 0.00
C ILE A 658 -23.83 -8.93 1.39
N ARG A 659 -22.61 -8.43 1.64
CA ARG A 659 -22.26 -7.79 2.91
C ARG A 659 -23.18 -6.60 3.21
N ARG A 660 -23.43 -5.74 2.21
CA ARG A 660 -24.34 -4.59 2.34
C ARG A 660 -25.74 -5.05 2.70
N LEU A 661 -26.21 -6.08 2.01
CA LEU A 661 -27.52 -6.66 2.25
C LEU A 661 -27.71 -7.02 3.72
N ILE A 662 -26.79 -7.84 4.25
CA ILE A 662 -26.80 -8.30 5.65
C ILE A 662 -26.71 -7.10 6.60
N SER A 663 -25.90 -6.09 6.26
CA SER A 663 -25.74 -4.90 7.12
C SER A 663 -26.91 -3.92 7.10
N ARG A 664 -27.83 -4.03 6.14
CA ARG A 664 -28.87 -3.01 5.88
C ARG A 664 -30.30 -3.54 5.94
N HIS A 665 -30.46 -4.86 5.90
CA HIS A 665 -31.75 -5.52 5.91
C HIS A 665 -31.71 -6.73 6.84
N LYS A 666 -32.82 -6.98 7.55
CA LYS A 666 -32.95 -8.17 8.38
C LYS A 666 -33.24 -9.38 7.49
N ILE A 667 -32.21 -10.18 7.25
CA ILE A 667 -32.34 -11.42 6.48
C ILE A 667 -33.26 -12.43 7.17
N SER A 668 -34.14 -13.05 6.40
CA SER A 668 -34.92 -14.24 6.77
C SER A 668 -34.05 -15.51 6.81
N ASP A 669 -34.53 -16.58 7.44
CA ASP A 669 -33.80 -17.85 7.50
C ASP A 669 -33.58 -18.46 6.10
N GLN A 670 -34.55 -18.31 5.20
CA GLN A 670 -34.44 -18.78 3.81
C GLN A 670 -33.40 -17.98 3.00
N GLU A 671 -33.33 -16.66 3.19
CA GLU A 671 -32.31 -15.82 2.58
C GLU A 671 -30.92 -16.18 3.10
N LYS A 672 -30.82 -16.37 4.42
CA LYS A 672 -29.61 -16.81 5.08
C LYS A 672 -29.10 -18.13 4.49
N GLU A 673 -29.95 -19.14 4.34
CA GLU A 673 -29.61 -20.44 3.74
C GLU A 673 -29.10 -20.28 2.30
N LYS A 674 -29.78 -19.49 1.45
CA LYS A 674 -29.33 -19.23 0.08
C LYS A 674 -27.99 -18.50 0.01
N ILE A 675 -27.75 -17.54 0.91
CA ILE A 675 -26.46 -16.83 0.98
C ILE A 675 -25.35 -17.80 1.41
N ILE A 676 -25.60 -18.65 2.41
CA ILE A 676 -24.65 -19.67 2.87
C ILE A 676 -24.36 -20.67 1.74
N GLU A 677 -25.38 -21.15 1.02
CA GLU A 677 -25.18 -22.07 -0.11
C GLU A 677 -24.31 -21.42 -1.20
N SER A 678 -24.58 -20.15 -1.49
CA SER A 678 -23.86 -19.40 -2.51
C SER A 678 -22.40 -19.13 -2.10
N LEU A 679 -22.16 -18.53 -0.94
CA LEU A 679 -20.81 -18.18 -0.48
C LEU A 679 -20.01 -19.39 0.00
N GLY A 680 -20.67 -20.39 0.61
CA GLY A 680 -20.04 -21.58 1.16
C GLY A 680 -19.38 -22.46 0.11
N LYS A 681 -19.91 -22.53 -1.11
CA LYS A 681 -19.27 -23.20 -2.26
C LYS A 681 -17.97 -22.52 -2.69
N ARG A 682 -17.73 -21.28 -2.26
CA ARG A 682 -16.59 -20.42 -2.62
C ARG A 682 -15.64 -20.22 -1.43
N PHE A 683 -15.69 -21.09 -0.42
CA PHE A 683 -14.83 -21.03 0.75
C PHE A 683 -14.48 -22.45 1.25
N PRO A 684 -13.21 -22.90 1.16
CA PRO A 684 -12.02 -22.21 0.64
C PRO A 684 -12.09 -21.82 -0.84
N TYR A 685 -11.42 -20.74 -1.22
CA TYR A 685 -11.12 -20.37 -2.60
C TYR A 685 -9.62 -20.26 -2.84
N GLN A 686 -9.18 -20.30 -4.09
CA GLN A 686 -7.74 -20.22 -4.45
C GLN A 686 -7.14 -18.85 -4.09
N SER A 687 -7.93 -17.77 -4.10
CA SER A 687 -7.47 -16.43 -3.76
C SER A 687 -7.60 -16.14 -2.27
N THR A 688 -6.46 -15.91 -1.61
CA THR A 688 -6.40 -15.46 -0.21
C THR A 688 -7.24 -14.22 0.05
N LYS A 689 -7.22 -13.24 -0.86
CA LYS A 689 -8.00 -12.00 -0.71
C LYS A 689 -9.51 -12.27 -0.72
N ILE A 690 -9.97 -13.19 -1.57
CA ILE A 690 -11.37 -13.63 -1.59
C ILE A 690 -11.72 -14.35 -0.28
N ASN A 691 -10.86 -15.25 0.21
CA ASN A 691 -11.07 -15.92 1.49
C ASN A 691 -11.19 -14.92 2.66
N MET A 692 -10.35 -13.87 2.68
CA MET A 692 -10.42 -12.81 3.69
C MET A 692 -11.70 -11.96 3.58
N ALA A 693 -12.31 -11.87 2.40
CA ALA A 693 -13.55 -11.14 2.16
C ALA A 693 -14.80 -11.99 2.51
N VAL A 694 -14.79 -13.29 2.22
CA VAL A 694 -15.93 -14.20 2.43
C VAL A 694 -16.01 -14.71 3.86
N ALA A 695 -14.88 -15.07 4.48
CA ALA A 695 -14.89 -15.69 5.82
C ALA A 695 -15.63 -14.87 6.90
N PRO A 696 -15.46 -13.53 7.00
CA PRO A 696 -16.20 -12.74 7.98
C PRO A 696 -17.72 -12.91 7.89
N LEU A 697 -18.27 -12.95 6.67
CA LEU A 697 -19.69 -13.13 6.44
C LEU A 697 -20.14 -14.53 6.86
N LEU A 698 -19.40 -15.55 6.45
CA LEU A 698 -19.75 -16.93 6.79
C LEU A 698 -19.60 -17.25 8.28
N ILE A 699 -18.64 -16.62 8.98
CA ILE A 699 -18.53 -16.73 10.45
C ILE A 699 -19.77 -16.16 11.15
N GLU A 700 -20.34 -15.07 10.63
CA GLU A 700 -21.56 -14.45 11.16
C GLU A 700 -22.82 -15.29 10.84
N LEU A 701 -22.90 -15.85 9.63
CA LEU A 701 -24.07 -16.58 9.16
C LEU A 701 -24.09 -18.04 9.62
N ASP A 702 -22.98 -18.76 9.45
CA ASP A 702 -22.86 -20.19 9.78
C ASP A 702 -21.52 -20.48 10.49
N PRO A 703 -21.38 -20.04 11.75
CA PRO A 703 -20.16 -20.28 12.53
C PRO A 703 -19.87 -21.77 12.73
N SER A 704 -20.88 -22.64 12.77
CA SER A 704 -20.72 -24.08 13.03
C SER A 704 -19.88 -24.77 11.95
N GLU A 705 -20.15 -24.47 10.69
CA GLU A 705 -19.38 -25.01 9.55
C GLU A 705 -18.12 -24.19 9.24
N THR A 706 -18.17 -22.88 9.48
CA THR A 706 -17.11 -21.97 9.01
C THR A 706 -15.92 -21.91 9.94
N VAL A 707 -16.13 -21.91 11.27
CA VAL A 707 -15.04 -21.83 12.25
C VAL A 707 -14.03 -22.98 12.07
N PRO A 708 -14.44 -24.26 11.91
CA PRO A 708 -13.50 -25.34 11.63
C PRO A 708 -12.65 -25.11 10.38
N LYS A 709 -13.25 -24.66 9.27
CA LYS A 709 -12.53 -24.36 8.01
C LYS A 709 -11.50 -23.24 8.17
N VAL A 710 -11.86 -22.17 8.89
CA VAL A 710 -10.92 -21.07 9.18
C VAL A 710 -9.76 -21.55 10.05
N ILE A 711 -10.03 -22.44 11.00
CA ILE A 711 -8.99 -23.01 11.87
C ILE A 711 -8.00 -23.87 11.08
N GLU A 712 -8.43 -24.58 10.02
CA GLU A 712 -7.51 -25.27 9.11
C GLU A 712 -6.56 -24.31 8.40
N PHE A 713 -7.02 -23.13 7.96
CA PHE A 713 -6.11 -22.10 7.44
C PHE A 713 -5.10 -21.62 8.49
N LEU A 714 -5.53 -21.49 9.75
CA LEU A 714 -4.65 -21.07 10.84
C LEU A 714 -3.65 -22.14 11.27
N LYS A 715 -3.89 -23.42 10.93
CA LYS A 715 -2.90 -24.50 11.08
C LYS A 715 -1.86 -24.50 9.97
N GLY A 716 -2.22 -24.06 8.77
CA GLY A 716 -1.34 -23.96 7.61
C GLY A 716 -0.35 -22.80 7.68
N ASP A 717 0.44 -22.62 6.62
CA ASP A 717 1.31 -21.46 6.42
C ASP A 717 0.49 -20.20 6.06
N CYS A 718 -0.22 -19.63 7.04
CA CYS A 718 -0.88 -18.33 6.89
C CYS A 718 0.08 -17.17 7.16
N SER A 719 -0.04 -16.08 6.40
CA SER A 719 0.74 -14.87 6.69
C SER A 719 0.31 -14.25 8.02
N GLN A 720 1.19 -13.48 8.68
CA GLN A 720 0.83 -12.72 9.90
C GLN A 720 -0.48 -11.92 9.71
N ARG A 721 -0.63 -11.29 8.54
CA ARG A 721 -1.79 -10.47 8.22
C ARG A 721 -3.07 -11.31 8.15
N GLU A 722 -3.04 -12.45 7.48
CA GLU A 722 -4.17 -13.38 7.42
C GLU A 722 -4.51 -13.92 8.81
N GLY A 723 -3.50 -14.36 9.55
CA GLY A 723 -3.69 -14.88 10.88
C GLY A 723 -4.40 -13.90 11.80
N ILE A 724 -3.92 -12.67 11.90
CA ILE A 724 -4.54 -11.64 12.75
C ILE A 724 -5.96 -11.30 12.23
N HIS A 725 -6.18 -11.30 10.92
CA HIS A 725 -7.50 -11.05 10.32
C HIS A 725 -8.52 -12.10 10.77
N TYR A 726 -8.18 -13.38 10.65
CA TYR A 726 -9.07 -14.45 11.08
C TYR A 726 -9.26 -14.48 12.59
N LEU A 727 -8.20 -14.27 13.39
CA LEU A 727 -8.36 -14.17 14.85
C LEU A 727 -9.30 -13.03 15.24
N PHE A 728 -9.19 -11.88 14.55
CA PHE A 728 -10.11 -10.76 14.75
C PHE A 728 -11.55 -11.19 14.46
N HIS A 729 -11.85 -11.77 13.31
CA HIS A 729 -13.24 -12.13 12.97
C HIS A 729 -13.80 -13.31 13.81
N LEU A 730 -12.94 -14.20 14.29
CA LEU A 730 -13.34 -15.31 15.18
C LEU A 730 -13.59 -14.89 16.63
N ARG A 731 -13.09 -13.73 17.07
CA ARG A 731 -13.02 -13.36 18.50
C ARG A 731 -14.36 -13.35 19.25
N ASN A 732 -15.47 -13.16 18.54
CA ASN A 732 -16.81 -13.11 19.12
C ASN A 732 -17.66 -14.36 18.83
N SER A 733 -17.14 -15.33 18.08
CA SER A 733 -17.90 -16.54 17.76
C SER A 733 -18.05 -17.44 18.99
N THR A 734 -19.28 -17.87 19.28
CA THR A 734 -19.62 -18.76 20.40
C THR A 734 -19.87 -20.21 19.98
N SER A 735 -19.92 -20.51 18.68
CA SER A 735 -20.20 -21.85 18.13
C SER A 735 -19.16 -22.26 17.06
N GLY A 736 -19.21 -23.52 16.63
CA GLY A 736 -18.23 -24.10 15.68
C GLY A 736 -16.86 -24.44 16.28
N TRP A 737 -16.75 -24.41 17.62
CA TRP A 737 -15.50 -24.68 18.33
C TRP A 737 -15.41 -26.11 18.84
N SER A 738 -14.25 -26.73 18.64
CA SER A 738 -13.79 -27.87 19.42
C SER A 738 -12.75 -27.39 20.45
N LEU A 739 -12.46 -28.22 21.45
CA LEU A 739 -11.41 -27.88 22.42
C LEU A 739 -10.04 -27.70 21.73
N GLU A 740 -9.73 -28.50 20.71
CA GLU A 740 -8.50 -28.36 19.94
C GLU A 740 -8.46 -27.08 19.09
N SER A 741 -9.57 -26.69 18.47
CA SER A 741 -9.61 -25.44 17.71
C SER A 741 -9.45 -24.20 18.61
N ARG A 742 -10.00 -24.22 19.83
CA ARG A 742 -9.72 -23.20 20.85
C ARG A 742 -8.23 -23.14 21.22
N LYS A 743 -7.57 -24.30 21.39
CA LYS A 743 -6.13 -24.35 21.69
C LYS A 743 -5.30 -23.73 20.56
N ILE A 744 -5.63 -24.03 19.30
CA ILE A 744 -4.95 -23.46 18.12
C ILE A 744 -5.09 -21.94 18.13
N PHE A 745 -6.32 -21.44 18.27
CA PHE A 745 -6.61 -20.00 18.33
C PHE A 745 -5.76 -19.29 19.40
N PHE A 746 -5.77 -19.78 20.65
CA PHE A 746 -5.07 -19.10 21.74
C PHE A 746 -3.54 -19.25 21.68
N ARG A 747 -3.02 -20.35 21.14
CA ARG A 747 -1.57 -20.50 20.88
C ARG A 747 -1.10 -19.54 19.81
N LEU A 748 -1.85 -19.43 18.71
CA LEU A 748 -1.53 -18.51 17.64
C LEU A 748 -1.64 -17.05 18.10
N LEU A 749 -2.66 -16.72 18.89
CA LEU A 749 -2.77 -15.41 19.52
C LEU A 749 -1.58 -15.11 20.44
N ALA A 750 -1.13 -16.08 21.25
CA ALA A 750 0.04 -15.92 22.09
C ALA A 750 1.35 -15.73 21.29
N LYS A 751 1.47 -16.40 20.12
CA LYS A 751 2.55 -16.17 19.15
C LYS A 751 2.46 -14.76 18.57
N TYR A 752 1.27 -14.29 18.21
CA TYR A 752 1.11 -12.96 17.62
C TYR A 752 1.31 -11.82 18.61
N GLU A 753 1.06 -12.04 19.90
CA GLU A 753 1.36 -11.07 20.95
C GLU A 753 2.87 -10.80 21.13
N THR A 754 3.75 -11.59 20.50
CA THR A 754 5.19 -11.30 20.43
C THR A 754 5.58 -10.52 19.17
N LEU A 755 4.65 -10.27 18.25
CA LEU A 755 4.91 -9.59 16.97
C LEU A 755 4.96 -8.06 17.13
N LEU A 756 5.48 -7.44 16.07
CA LEU A 756 5.77 -6.02 15.99
C LEU A 756 4.70 -5.29 15.23
N GLY A 757 4.43 -4.07 15.67
CA GLY A 757 3.58 -3.17 14.94
C GLY A 757 3.68 -1.75 15.46
N GLY A 758 2.80 -0.90 14.95
CA GLY A 758 2.46 0.34 15.63
C GLY A 758 1.73 0.05 16.94
N ARG A 759 1.53 1.10 17.75
CA ARG A 759 0.88 1.00 19.06
C ARG A 759 -0.50 0.33 19.04
N GLY A 760 -1.19 0.33 17.91
CA GLY A 760 -2.50 -0.30 17.71
C GLY A 760 -2.46 -1.82 17.68
N LEU A 761 -1.38 -2.45 17.19
CA LEU A 761 -1.32 -3.91 17.09
C LEU A 761 -1.38 -4.59 18.47
N PRO A 762 -0.55 -4.23 19.47
CA PRO A 762 -0.66 -4.84 20.80
C PRO A 762 -2.01 -4.62 21.46
N GLN A 763 -2.64 -3.45 21.22
CA GLN A 763 -3.97 -3.14 21.75
C GLN A 763 -5.04 -4.02 21.11
N ALA A 764 -4.96 -4.22 19.80
CA ALA A 764 -5.86 -5.08 19.07
C ALA A 764 -5.77 -6.54 19.52
N LEU A 765 -4.55 -7.08 19.67
CA LEU A 765 -4.35 -8.45 20.14
C LEU A 765 -4.85 -8.64 21.58
N LYS A 766 -4.63 -7.64 22.45
CA LYS A 766 -5.20 -7.64 23.80
C LYS A 766 -6.73 -7.62 23.78
N ALA A 767 -7.35 -6.87 22.88
CA ALA A 767 -8.80 -6.84 22.70
C ALA A 767 -9.32 -8.19 22.19
N ILE A 768 -8.69 -8.77 21.17
CA ILE A 768 -8.99 -10.12 20.67
C ILE A 768 -8.91 -11.15 21.80
N ARG A 769 -7.86 -11.12 22.63
CA ARG A 769 -7.73 -12.02 23.78
C ARG A 769 -8.88 -11.85 24.76
N LYS A 770 -9.19 -10.61 25.14
CA LYS A 770 -10.27 -10.30 26.08
C LYS A 770 -11.62 -10.82 25.56
N GLU A 771 -11.94 -10.50 24.32
CA GLU A 771 -13.23 -10.83 23.69
C GLU A 771 -13.37 -12.34 23.48
N SER A 772 -12.36 -12.99 22.91
CA SER A 772 -12.36 -14.45 22.74
C SER A 772 -12.43 -15.22 24.06
N THR A 773 -11.75 -14.78 25.11
CA THR A 773 -11.83 -15.41 26.44
C THR A 773 -13.22 -15.28 27.05
N ALA A 774 -13.94 -14.20 26.75
CA ALA A 774 -15.32 -14.00 27.20
C ALA A 774 -16.32 -14.96 26.53
N THR A 775 -15.99 -15.52 25.36
CA THR A 775 -16.82 -16.53 24.68
C THR A 775 -16.66 -17.94 25.24
N LEU A 776 -15.72 -18.18 26.16
CA LEU A 776 -15.47 -19.50 26.73
C LEU A 776 -16.43 -19.81 27.89
N THR A 777 -16.94 -21.04 27.91
CA THR A 777 -17.62 -21.61 29.07
C THR A 777 -16.64 -21.81 30.24
N GLU A 778 -17.14 -21.90 31.48
CA GLU A 778 -16.29 -22.16 32.65
C GLU A 778 -15.52 -23.49 32.54
N ARG A 779 -16.12 -24.50 31.91
CA ARG A 779 -15.46 -25.78 31.62
C ARG A 779 -14.29 -25.60 30.67
N GLU A 780 -14.48 -24.89 29.56
CA GLU A 780 -13.40 -24.60 28.61
C GLU A 780 -12.29 -23.77 29.26
N LYS A 781 -12.63 -22.75 30.07
CA LYS A 781 -11.63 -21.97 30.83
C LYS A 781 -10.76 -22.85 31.72
N ALA A 782 -11.37 -23.82 32.41
CA ALA A 782 -10.64 -24.79 33.21
C ALA A 782 -9.72 -25.68 32.35
N GLN A 783 -10.21 -26.19 31.23
CA GLN A 783 -9.45 -27.05 30.31
C GLN A 783 -8.33 -26.29 29.55
N LEU A 784 -8.51 -24.99 29.31
CA LEU A 784 -7.57 -24.13 28.59
C LEU A 784 -6.68 -23.31 29.52
N ARG A 785 -6.79 -23.47 30.84
CA ARG A 785 -6.07 -22.65 31.85
C ARG A 785 -4.58 -22.50 31.53
N THR A 786 -3.92 -23.61 31.19
CA THR A 786 -2.49 -23.60 30.83
C THR A 786 -2.22 -22.85 29.53
N VAL A 787 -3.07 -23.01 28.50
CA VAL A 787 -2.89 -22.33 27.20
C VAL A 787 -3.17 -20.83 27.33
N LEU A 788 -4.19 -20.44 28.10
CA LEU A 788 -4.54 -19.05 28.38
C LEU A 788 -3.44 -18.32 29.17
N ALA A 789 -2.79 -19.04 30.10
CA ALA A 789 -1.66 -18.53 30.88
C ALA A 789 -0.32 -18.62 30.13
N SER A 790 -0.20 -19.50 29.13
CA SER A 790 1.04 -19.71 28.41
C SER A 790 1.40 -18.50 27.56
N ARG A 791 2.59 -17.97 27.78
CA ARG A 791 3.31 -17.14 26.82
C ARG A 791 4.43 -18.01 26.25
N PRO A 792 4.83 -17.84 24.97
CA PRO A 792 6.04 -18.47 24.48
C PRO A 792 7.18 -18.14 25.44
N ALA A 793 7.78 -19.15 26.06
CA ALA A 793 8.91 -19.01 26.97
C ALA A 793 10.15 -19.58 26.27
N LEU A 794 11.27 -18.86 26.38
CA LEU A 794 12.52 -19.30 25.78
C LEU A 794 12.92 -20.63 26.43
N PRO A 795 13.17 -21.70 25.66
CA PRO A 795 13.61 -22.98 26.21
C PRO A 795 14.88 -22.80 27.06
N ALA A 796 15.13 -23.69 28.04
CA ALA A 796 16.39 -23.70 28.76
C ALA A 796 17.55 -24.08 27.81
N PHE A 797 18.79 -23.75 28.17
CA PHE A 797 19.93 -24.33 27.46
C PHE A 797 20.02 -25.82 27.80
N PRO A 798 20.11 -26.71 26.79
CA PRO A 798 20.37 -28.10 27.05
C PRO A 798 21.77 -28.27 27.66
N ASP A 799 21.90 -29.24 28.57
CA ASP A 799 23.22 -29.74 28.96
C ASP A 799 23.85 -30.46 27.76
N ARG A 800 25.11 -30.14 27.49
CA ARG A 800 25.93 -30.71 26.41
C ARG A 800 27.30 -31.15 26.93
N SER A 801 27.48 -31.20 28.26
CA SER A 801 28.77 -31.48 28.89
C SER A 801 29.35 -32.85 28.52
N ASP A 802 28.49 -33.77 28.11
CA ASP A 802 28.81 -35.12 27.63
C ASP A 802 29.20 -35.19 26.15
N ARG A 803 29.11 -34.08 25.39
CA ARG A 803 29.36 -34.05 23.95
C ARG A 803 30.63 -33.31 23.56
N SER A 804 31.38 -33.89 22.63
CA SER A 804 32.55 -33.29 21.98
C SER A 804 32.30 -33.13 20.48
N VAL A 805 33.16 -32.35 19.81
CA VAL A 805 33.10 -32.19 18.35
C VAL A 805 33.41 -33.52 17.67
N ILE A 806 32.44 -34.04 16.94
CA ILE A 806 32.53 -35.30 16.19
C ILE A 806 33.11 -35.05 14.80
N ASN A 807 32.57 -34.06 14.06
CA ASN A 807 33.02 -33.76 12.70
C ASN A 807 32.67 -32.31 12.30
N SER A 808 33.33 -31.79 11.27
CA SER A 808 32.86 -30.62 10.51
C SER A 808 32.11 -31.12 9.27
N TRP A 809 30.79 -31.11 9.36
CA TRP A 809 29.91 -31.69 8.35
C TRP A 809 29.78 -30.80 7.10
N THR A 810 29.65 -31.44 5.94
CA THR A 810 29.41 -30.78 4.64
C THR A 810 28.33 -31.57 3.90
N VAL A 811 27.49 -30.90 3.10
CA VAL A 811 26.39 -31.55 2.35
C VAL A 811 26.89 -32.77 1.53
N THR A 812 28.06 -32.66 0.90
CA THR A 812 28.67 -33.74 0.10
C THR A 812 28.90 -35.04 0.87
N LYS A 813 29.13 -34.97 2.19
CA LYS A 813 29.34 -36.15 3.05
C LYS A 813 28.07 -36.97 3.27
N PHE A 814 26.90 -36.42 2.93
CA PHE A 814 25.59 -37.05 3.12
C PHE A 814 24.95 -37.52 1.81
N LYS A 815 25.61 -37.32 0.65
CA LYS A 815 25.02 -37.56 -0.69
C LYS A 815 24.40 -38.95 -0.84
N GLU A 816 25.03 -39.98 -0.29
CA GLU A 816 24.57 -41.36 -0.41
C GLU A 816 23.51 -41.73 0.65
N GLN A 817 23.46 -40.98 1.75
CA GLN A 817 22.64 -41.29 2.94
C GLN A 817 21.34 -40.49 3.01
N LEU A 818 21.17 -39.41 2.24
CA LEU A 818 19.97 -38.56 2.25
C LEU A 818 18.71 -39.27 1.71
N ASN A 819 18.85 -40.32 0.91
CA ASN A 819 17.74 -41.17 0.44
C ASN A 819 17.33 -42.26 1.45
N PHE A 820 17.38 -41.95 2.75
CA PHE A 820 16.98 -42.89 3.80
C PHE A 820 15.47 -43.16 3.81
N ASN A 821 15.05 -44.30 4.36
CA ASN A 821 13.65 -44.59 4.63
C ASN A 821 13.23 -43.92 5.95
N LEU A 822 12.16 -43.10 5.93
CA LEU A 822 11.64 -42.38 7.11
C LEU A 822 11.25 -43.31 8.25
N GLU A 823 10.63 -44.46 7.94
CA GLU A 823 10.15 -45.41 8.97
C GLU A 823 11.29 -46.06 9.75
N LYS A 824 12.53 -45.97 9.23
CA LYS A 824 13.73 -46.53 9.87
C LYS A 824 14.50 -45.50 10.69
N ARG A 825 14.01 -44.26 10.81
CA ARG A 825 14.65 -43.18 11.56
C ARG A 825 13.99 -42.96 12.91
N ASP A 826 14.78 -42.55 13.89
CA ASP A 826 14.30 -42.33 15.25
C ASP A 826 13.86 -40.87 15.43
N LEU A 827 12.55 -40.64 15.34
CA LEU A 827 11.96 -39.29 15.49
C LEU A 827 12.12 -38.73 16.92
N ILE A 828 12.19 -39.59 17.94
CA ILE A 828 12.40 -39.16 19.33
C ILE A 828 13.83 -38.64 19.47
N ASN A 829 14.79 -39.36 18.90
CA ASN A 829 16.17 -38.91 18.83
C ASN A 829 16.30 -37.63 17.98
N GLY A 830 15.57 -37.52 16.87
CA GLY A 830 15.50 -36.31 16.05
C GLY A 830 15.03 -35.06 16.81
N GLU A 831 13.95 -35.16 17.60
CA GLU A 831 13.52 -34.08 18.51
C GLU A 831 14.61 -33.74 19.53
N LYS A 832 15.24 -34.76 20.12
CA LYS A 832 16.33 -34.58 21.08
C LYS A 832 17.49 -33.81 20.43
N VAL A 833 17.90 -34.18 19.22
CA VAL A 833 18.92 -33.46 18.44
C VAL A 833 18.47 -32.04 18.15
N PHE A 834 17.22 -31.80 17.76
CA PHE A 834 16.69 -30.44 17.53
C PHE A 834 16.84 -29.53 18.76
N ARG A 835 16.57 -30.08 19.95
CA ARG A 835 16.75 -29.35 21.22
C ARG A 835 18.23 -29.19 21.55
N LEU A 836 18.99 -30.29 21.51
CA LEU A 836 20.40 -30.29 21.85
C LEU A 836 21.17 -29.36 20.91
N ALA A 837 20.88 -29.32 19.62
CA ALA A 837 21.49 -28.45 18.60
C ALA A 837 21.10 -26.96 18.75
N LEU A 838 20.27 -26.60 19.72
CA LEU A 838 19.72 -25.26 19.97
C LEU A 838 18.75 -24.74 18.91
N CYS A 839 18.36 -25.56 17.93
CA CYS A 839 17.39 -25.17 16.92
C CYS A 839 16.08 -24.71 17.56
N SER A 840 15.64 -25.39 18.64
CA SER A 840 14.44 -25.04 19.41
C SER A 840 14.48 -23.66 20.08
N ARG A 841 15.64 -23.03 20.24
CA ARG A 841 15.74 -21.68 20.83
C ARG A 841 15.29 -20.59 19.86
N CYS A 842 15.34 -20.87 18.56
CA CYS A 842 15.01 -19.92 17.51
C CYS A 842 13.87 -20.40 16.61
N HIS A 843 13.69 -21.70 16.44
CA HIS A 843 12.70 -22.29 15.55
C HIS A 843 11.64 -23.05 16.32
N GLN A 844 10.41 -23.02 15.80
CA GLN A 844 9.34 -23.92 16.22
C GLN A 844 9.22 -25.09 15.25
N HIS A 845 8.92 -26.27 15.78
CA HIS A 845 8.44 -27.40 15.00
C HIS A 845 7.42 -28.15 15.86
N GLY A 846 6.14 -28.09 15.44
CA GLY A 846 4.99 -28.47 16.26
C GLY A 846 4.90 -27.65 17.55
N LYS A 847 4.94 -28.32 18.70
CA LYS A 847 4.86 -27.70 20.05
C LYS A 847 6.24 -27.37 20.63
N VAL A 848 7.32 -27.68 19.92
CA VAL A 848 8.69 -27.57 20.42
C VAL A 848 9.36 -26.31 19.89
N GLY A 849 9.87 -25.49 20.80
CA GLY A 849 10.75 -24.37 20.50
C GLY A 849 10.12 -22.99 20.61
N TYR A 850 10.81 -21.99 20.07
CA TYR A 850 10.49 -20.57 20.27
C TYR A 850 10.46 -19.82 18.94
N PRO A 851 9.46 -18.94 18.68
CA PRO A 851 9.22 -18.39 17.34
C PRO A 851 10.03 -17.11 17.06
N ILE A 852 11.36 -17.21 16.91
CA ILE A 852 12.21 -16.06 16.50
C ILE A 852 12.62 -16.14 15.03
N GLY A 853 12.98 -17.33 14.59
CA GLY A 853 13.21 -17.70 13.20
C GLY A 853 11.94 -18.29 12.57
N PRO A 854 12.03 -18.70 11.29
CA PRO A 854 10.95 -19.38 10.59
C PRO A 854 10.39 -20.56 11.37
N ASP A 855 9.07 -20.74 11.29
CA ASP A 855 8.40 -21.96 11.74
C ASP A 855 8.79 -23.11 10.81
N LEU A 856 9.32 -24.18 11.39
CA LEU A 856 9.81 -25.35 10.67
C LEU A 856 8.80 -26.49 10.64
N THR A 857 7.58 -26.31 11.17
CA THR A 857 6.58 -27.38 11.27
C THR A 857 6.27 -28.02 9.91
N ASN A 858 6.12 -27.20 8.86
CA ASN A 858 5.81 -27.66 7.50
C ASN A 858 6.99 -27.45 6.53
N VAL A 859 8.22 -27.44 7.05
CA VAL A 859 9.40 -27.05 6.25
C VAL A 859 9.67 -27.99 5.08
N ALA A 860 9.37 -29.27 5.24
CA ALA A 860 9.57 -30.28 4.20
C ALA A 860 8.62 -30.15 2.99
N ASN A 861 7.54 -29.37 3.09
CA ASN A 861 6.71 -29.04 1.93
C ASN A 861 7.43 -28.11 0.95
N ARG A 862 8.45 -27.39 1.42
CA ARG A 862 9.17 -26.35 0.67
C ARG A 862 10.60 -26.76 0.30
N PHE A 863 11.21 -27.66 1.08
CA PHE A 863 12.61 -28.03 0.92
C PHE A 863 12.79 -29.54 0.93
N GLY A 864 13.54 -30.07 -0.05
CA GLY A 864 14.03 -31.45 0.00
C GLY A 864 15.11 -31.63 1.08
N ARG A 865 15.42 -32.87 1.44
CA ARG A 865 16.39 -33.20 2.50
C ARG A 865 17.78 -32.60 2.29
N GLU A 866 18.26 -32.57 1.05
CA GLU A 866 19.55 -31.97 0.72
C GLU A 866 19.52 -30.46 0.95
N ASP A 867 18.44 -29.78 0.56
CA ASP A 867 18.27 -28.35 0.77
C ASP A 867 18.14 -28.02 2.25
N LEU A 868 17.32 -28.77 3.00
CA LEU A 868 17.22 -28.63 4.46
C LEU A 868 18.59 -28.75 5.15
N LEU A 869 19.35 -29.80 4.81
CA LEU A 869 20.68 -29.99 5.37
C LEU A 869 21.63 -28.85 4.98
N ARG A 870 21.55 -28.37 3.73
CA ARG A 870 22.35 -27.26 3.24
C ARG A 870 22.07 -25.98 4.01
N GLU A 871 20.80 -25.63 4.22
CA GLU A 871 20.40 -24.43 4.98
C GLU A 871 20.87 -24.51 6.44
N ILE A 872 20.86 -25.72 7.05
CA ILE A 872 21.35 -25.92 8.42
C ILE A 872 22.89 -25.80 8.50
N LEU A 873 23.62 -26.36 7.54
CA LEU A 873 25.08 -26.35 7.53
C LEU A 873 25.67 -25.02 7.04
N LEU A 874 24.97 -24.33 6.14
CA LEU A 874 25.39 -23.08 5.49
C LEU A 874 24.35 -21.96 5.71
N PRO A 875 24.07 -21.58 6.97
CA PRO A 875 22.94 -20.68 7.28
C PRO A 875 23.09 -19.26 6.72
N SER A 876 24.27 -18.87 6.23
CA SER A 876 24.52 -17.55 5.61
C SER A 876 24.43 -17.57 4.08
N ASN A 877 24.19 -18.72 3.46
CA ASN A 877 24.12 -18.86 2.00
C ASN A 877 22.84 -18.23 1.42
N SER A 878 21.73 -18.36 2.13
CA SER A 878 20.46 -17.72 1.84
C SER A 878 19.82 -17.29 3.15
N ILE A 879 19.60 -15.98 3.33
CA ILE A 879 18.96 -15.46 4.54
C ILE A 879 17.66 -14.81 4.10
N ALA A 880 16.53 -15.33 4.59
CA ALA A 880 15.23 -14.71 4.35
C ALA A 880 15.24 -13.27 4.90
N GLU A 881 14.78 -12.32 4.08
CA GLU A 881 14.88 -10.87 4.34
C GLU A 881 14.36 -10.48 5.74
N ASN A 882 13.25 -11.08 6.16
CA ASN A 882 12.63 -10.86 7.47
C ASN A 882 13.46 -11.32 8.69
N TYR A 883 14.53 -12.10 8.47
CA TYR A 883 15.38 -12.69 9.51
C TYR A 883 16.84 -12.29 9.37
N GLN A 884 17.17 -11.41 8.42
CA GLN A 884 18.53 -10.97 8.20
C GLN A 884 18.99 -10.03 9.32
N ALA A 885 20.14 -10.35 9.92
CA ALA A 885 20.75 -9.51 10.94
C ALA A 885 21.07 -8.13 10.37
N VAL A 886 21.16 -7.15 11.27
CA VAL A 886 21.62 -5.82 10.93
C VAL A 886 23.00 -5.61 11.48
N GLU A 887 23.79 -4.84 10.77
CA GLU A 887 25.03 -4.27 11.26
C GLU A 887 24.83 -2.76 11.38
N LEU A 888 25.10 -2.20 12.56
CA LEU A 888 25.02 -0.78 12.83
C LEU A 888 26.41 -0.22 13.07
N LYS A 889 26.73 0.87 12.39
CA LYS A 889 27.91 1.67 12.70
C LYS A 889 27.49 2.87 13.54
N LEU A 890 28.02 2.96 14.75
CA LEU A 890 27.73 4.05 15.67
C LEU A 890 28.68 5.23 15.45
N ARG A 891 28.28 6.43 15.87
CA ARG A 891 29.08 7.67 15.78
C ARG A 891 30.47 7.53 16.42
N GLU A 892 30.58 6.74 17.47
CA GLU A 892 31.83 6.46 18.19
C GLU A 892 32.72 5.41 17.48
N GLY A 893 32.36 4.99 16.26
CA GLY A 893 33.09 3.98 15.50
C GLY A 893 32.80 2.53 15.89
N LYS A 894 32.05 2.29 16.98
CA LYS A 894 31.61 0.95 17.39
C LYS A 894 30.65 0.34 16.36
N ILE A 895 30.90 -0.91 15.98
CA ILE A 895 29.99 -1.71 15.17
C ILE A 895 29.18 -2.63 16.09
N VAL A 896 27.86 -2.60 15.97
CA VAL A 896 26.95 -3.50 16.68
C VAL A 896 26.19 -4.35 15.67
N ARG A 897 26.22 -5.66 15.85
CA ARG A 897 25.56 -6.60 14.96
C ARG A 897 24.56 -7.45 15.72
N GLY A 898 23.37 -7.63 15.19
CA GLY A 898 22.36 -8.48 15.81
C GLY A 898 21.01 -8.44 15.11
N GLN A 899 20.04 -9.15 15.66
CA GLN A 899 18.65 -9.00 15.23
C GLN A 899 18.14 -7.70 15.84
N ILE A 900 17.47 -6.86 15.05
CA ILE A 900 16.68 -5.79 15.67
C ILE A 900 15.59 -6.48 16.47
N ILE A 901 15.68 -6.35 17.80
CA ILE A 901 14.55 -6.64 18.67
C ILE A 901 13.63 -5.44 18.55
N PRO A 902 12.48 -5.63 17.95
CA PRO A 902 11.74 -4.49 17.47
C PRO A 902 10.87 -3.98 18.61
N ASN A 903 11.05 -2.71 18.93
CA ASN A 903 10.26 -2.03 19.94
C ASN A 903 8.79 -1.99 19.50
N LEU A 904 7.86 -2.14 20.44
CA LEU A 904 6.39 -2.08 20.21
C LEU A 904 5.87 -0.74 19.64
N ASP A 905 6.77 0.22 19.37
CA ASP A 905 6.48 1.52 18.76
C ASP A 905 7.70 2.02 17.97
N TYR A 906 7.64 2.00 16.64
CA TYR A 906 8.72 2.47 15.76
C TYR A 906 9.15 3.93 15.99
N ARG A 907 8.31 4.73 16.68
CA ARG A 907 8.60 6.12 17.07
C ARG A 907 9.54 6.25 18.25
N VAL A 908 9.91 5.15 18.90
CA VAL A 908 10.90 5.23 19.98
C VAL A 908 12.26 5.71 19.44
N PRO A 909 12.99 6.54 20.20
CA PRO A 909 14.25 7.15 19.76
C PRO A 909 15.43 6.18 19.77
N TYR A 910 15.17 4.87 19.90
CA TYR A 910 16.15 3.82 20.02
C TYR A 910 15.69 2.58 19.26
N ILE A 911 16.65 1.74 18.91
CA ILE A 911 16.40 0.35 18.53
C ILE A 911 16.91 -0.55 19.64
N GLN A 912 16.23 -1.68 19.83
CA GLN A 912 16.77 -2.76 20.64
C GLN A 912 17.42 -3.74 19.68
N ILE A 913 18.61 -4.23 20.02
CA ILE A 913 19.30 -5.27 19.26
C ILE A 913 19.55 -6.46 20.18
N ALA A 914 19.14 -7.64 19.75
CA ALA A 914 19.65 -8.89 20.27
C ALA A 914 20.92 -9.22 19.50
N GLU A 915 22.06 -8.89 20.10
CA GLU A 915 23.39 -9.19 19.54
C GLU A 915 23.66 -10.69 19.50
N ASN A 916 22.96 -11.44 20.37
CA ASN A 916 23.06 -12.88 20.45
C ASN A 916 21.68 -13.53 20.27
N SER A 917 21.50 -14.24 19.17
CA SER A 917 20.28 -14.97 18.81
C SER A 917 19.88 -16.06 19.80
N LEU A 918 20.83 -16.56 20.58
CA LEU A 918 20.58 -17.55 21.64
C LEU A 918 20.09 -16.90 22.94
N TYR A 919 20.21 -15.59 23.09
CA TYR A 919 19.67 -14.80 24.21
C TYR A 919 18.82 -13.62 23.68
N PRO A 920 17.74 -13.90 22.95
CA PRO A 920 16.89 -12.89 22.32
C PRO A 920 16.18 -11.97 23.32
N ASN A 921 16.08 -12.40 24.58
CA ASN A 921 15.59 -11.59 25.69
C ASN A 921 16.62 -10.61 26.26
N LYS A 922 17.91 -10.76 25.91
CA LYS A 922 18.97 -9.81 26.26
C LYS A 922 19.15 -8.83 25.11
N VAL A 923 18.58 -7.65 25.29
CA VAL A 923 18.59 -6.59 24.28
C VAL A 923 19.50 -5.45 24.68
N THR A 924 20.32 -5.01 23.74
CA THR A 924 21.09 -3.78 23.84
C THR A 924 20.26 -2.66 23.25
N LYS A 925 20.04 -1.61 24.03
CA LYS A 925 19.35 -0.40 23.59
C LYS A 925 20.34 0.54 22.92
N ILE A 926 20.08 0.91 21.67
CA ILE A 926 20.92 1.80 20.88
C ILE A 926 20.09 2.98 20.42
N ASP A 927 20.42 4.19 20.85
CA ASP A 927 19.70 5.38 20.42
C ASP A 927 19.93 5.62 18.92
N LYS A 928 18.84 5.83 18.18
CA LYS A 928 18.86 6.03 16.71
C LYS A 928 19.73 7.20 16.30
N VAL A 929 19.83 8.22 17.15
CA VAL A 929 20.68 9.40 16.93
C VAL A 929 22.16 9.06 16.82
N ASN A 930 22.59 7.97 17.47
CA ASN A 930 23.97 7.51 17.48
C ASN A 930 24.32 6.60 16.29
N ILE A 931 23.34 6.20 15.48
CA ILE A 931 23.55 5.35 14.31
C ILE A 931 23.92 6.23 13.12
N THR A 932 25.08 5.95 12.52
CA THR A 932 25.58 6.65 11.33
C THR A 932 25.29 5.89 10.05
N GLU A 933 25.41 4.57 10.10
CA GLU A 933 25.23 3.67 8.96
C GLU A 933 24.58 2.37 9.46
N ARG A 934 23.80 1.74 8.59
CA ARG A 934 23.28 0.40 8.80
C ARG A 934 23.35 -0.36 7.49
N SER A 935 23.72 -1.63 7.57
CA SER A 935 23.66 -2.57 6.47
C SER A 935 23.00 -3.86 6.93
N HIS A 936 22.49 -4.63 5.98
CA HIS A 936 22.13 -6.02 6.25
C HIS A 936 23.39 -6.85 6.33
N SER A 937 23.49 -7.70 7.35
CA SER A 937 24.63 -8.58 7.48
C SER A 937 24.56 -9.69 6.44
N ALA A 938 25.65 -9.91 5.71
CA ALA A 938 25.82 -11.08 4.85
C ALA A 938 25.95 -12.40 5.62
N VAL A 939 26.01 -12.34 6.96
CA VAL A 939 26.18 -13.50 7.83
C VAL A 939 24.94 -13.68 8.68
N SER A 940 24.44 -14.91 8.75
CA SER A 940 23.24 -15.28 9.51
C SER A 940 23.47 -15.20 11.02
N LEU A 941 22.36 -15.04 11.74
CA LEU A 941 22.31 -15.15 13.20
C LEU A 941 22.20 -16.59 13.68
N MET A 942 21.82 -17.52 12.79
CA MET A 942 21.93 -18.95 13.07
C MET A 942 23.42 -19.32 13.11
N PRO A 943 23.93 -19.87 14.23
CA PRO A 943 25.33 -20.26 14.31
C PRO A 943 25.68 -21.33 13.27
N SER A 944 26.88 -21.27 12.71
CA SER A 944 27.41 -22.37 11.90
C SER A 944 27.92 -23.50 12.80
N GLY A 945 27.98 -24.72 12.25
CA GLY A 945 28.54 -25.88 12.97
C GLY A 945 27.68 -26.42 14.10
N LEU A 946 26.38 -26.06 14.17
CA LEU A 946 25.45 -26.59 15.20
C LEU A 946 25.37 -28.11 15.22
N LEU A 947 25.59 -28.74 14.06
CA LEU A 947 25.55 -30.20 13.90
C LEU A 947 26.88 -30.91 14.19
N ASN A 948 27.96 -30.17 14.48
CA ASN A 948 29.29 -30.76 14.64
C ASN A 948 29.43 -31.66 15.88
N LEU A 949 28.50 -31.58 16.84
CA LEU A 949 28.46 -32.42 18.05
C LEU A 949 27.64 -33.71 17.87
N PHE A 950 27.17 -33.97 16.65
CA PHE A 950 26.26 -35.07 16.33
C PHE A 950 26.84 -35.99 15.27
N THR A 951 26.54 -37.27 15.41
CA THR A 951 26.87 -38.31 14.42
C THR A 951 26.03 -38.14 13.17
N MET A 952 26.43 -38.81 12.08
CA MET A 952 25.66 -38.80 10.84
C MET A 952 24.23 -39.33 11.06
N ASP A 953 24.06 -40.43 11.81
CA ASP A 953 22.74 -40.99 12.07
C ASP A 953 21.85 -40.05 12.88
N GLU A 954 22.37 -39.38 13.91
CA GLU A 954 21.64 -38.36 14.67
C GLU A 954 21.19 -37.18 13.79
N ILE A 955 21.99 -36.79 12.80
CA ILE A 955 21.63 -35.73 11.85
C ILE A 955 20.53 -36.20 10.88
N LEU A 956 20.60 -37.46 10.44
CA LEU A 956 19.56 -38.03 9.59
C LEU A 956 18.24 -38.21 10.35
N ASP A 957 18.29 -38.55 11.65
CA ASP A 957 17.13 -38.56 12.55
C ASP A 957 16.53 -37.15 12.74
N LEU A 958 17.37 -36.12 12.87
CA LEU A 958 16.91 -34.72 12.88
C LEU A 958 16.17 -34.34 11.59
N LEU A 959 16.72 -34.69 10.42
CA LEU A 959 16.08 -34.42 9.15
C LEU A 959 14.75 -35.18 9.01
N ALA A 960 14.71 -36.45 9.43
CA ALA A 960 13.50 -37.26 9.44
C ALA A 960 12.40 -36.69 10.36
N TRP A 961 12.81 -36.09 11.49
CA TRP A 961 11.90 -35.38 12.39
C TRP A 961 11.38 -34.09 11.77
N LEU A 962 12.24 -33.26 11.17
CA LEU A 962 11.80 -32.03 10.47
C LEU A 962 10.89 -32.33 9.26
N GLU A 963 11.01 -33.51 8.67
CA GLU A 963 10.14 -34.01 7.59
C GLU A 963 8.80 -34.55 8.08
N ASN A 964 8.68 -34.93 9.37
CA ASN A 964 7.45 -35.40 9.98
C ASN A 964 6.86 -34.35 10.93
N PRO A 965 5.89 -33.53 10.50
CA PRO A 965 5.18 -32.65 11.42
C PRO A 965 4.55 -33.47 12.56
N PRO A 966 4.93 -33.24 13.84
CA PRO A 966 4.37 -33.98 14.96
C PRO A 966 2.88 -33.61 15.13
N GLN A 967 2.05 -34.62 15.40
CA GLN A 967 0.59 -34.47 15.58
C GLN A 967 0.17 -33.59 16.79
#